data_AF-A0A8S1QIR9-F1
#
_entry.id   AF-A0A8S1QIR9-F1
#
_cell.length_a   1.000
_cell.length_b   1.000
_cell.length_c   1.000
_cell.angle_alpha   90.00
_cell.angle_beta   90.00
_cell.angle_gamma   90.00
#
_symmetry.space_group_name_H-M   'P 1'
#
loop_
_entity.id
_entity.type
_entity.pdbx_description
1 polymer ?
#
loop_
_entity_poly.entity_id
_entity_poly.type
_entity_poly.pdbx_seq_one_letter_code
_entity_poly.pdbx_strand_id
1 'polypeptide(L)'
;MKQILIITNLIIIYSQQIKIGEKCQCAQLLIQNDCQKIPQCYWDNQLLQCKTSIDVYSQKYLLENINEIKENKAFSFFCNQMTQEQCRKETSCIYFKEQCSHFTGCTAYLRETHEDCQRLSSLCISDSEMCVNIDNCNTYKNSYSCYFDKQGKFCNWNKEKRLCESIQQCDQLPLKLKSHQECQNQLDKCTTKKGGGCIELTYQCNDLKEEESCYINSGKNKDCFWNDNKCLERTCDNASITLRSDEECKQFLQECTTKKGGGCVQRSNCQDAQVQEACVVNQYGEGCFWDGVKCMNILCENAPSSYTTYEQCQSIHKICITNGNGCISNYGCEFATTEQFCYKDGEDNECIWRNNHCTRKQCQHAGDNYFGYEQCQQFMFQCTGNNDKSGCVEKSCQNAPIQFSTNQECESYLPNNQCITKKGGGCRKNVICVYIDTEEACKIDTLGSTCFWNYQENKCQKITTCSSILNQKDCIKDNNNQPCDWIQSNKCVQKTCDTAPLQLLTEKQCQEYFNDMNGTICTSKLNGGCKMKSSCQNQQTQESCNMDIKGNQCFWNDTLKQCKLKECNDIHSNSFQECYSFNNNCTIGLNGYCVQLRMCNQINSKYECIFGQDGPCLWIDNYTSNGGKCFQYNSCQSMKWKTDRECKLISNYCTTNGYECVPITRCQETNINGGCVTGIEGMCIQSVTALGILEQPKCQIFLHCSQAFYLTHLECQKANPQCTTNGITGCRSLTSCDYYIEEACHFNNVGIERNERNQVISTGNCVWDSQYNICRNEDCKDMKFNTKEECQNALQSCTSDGQKCISKMMCADYHNKDLCNYALGMEGSCIWKQQHCQQKTCSDIISQCEEVDNCISDGIKCIPKRNCSEYKNQVSCNSIGLDGLCYWDSTINQCHLMNGCSSANHDQIACQQANDRCYWQPQNQNQPSQCKEHTCSSYENQSGECSHYLTWDWQSYNICRFVSFQCMNFDVKSLTEHTCLLYSLELYKWNPISSACTECDTGETNQDANRSPIPQGQGIAEILISKILSAIVIIIQMIV
;
A
#
# COMPACT_ATOMS: atom_id res chain seq x y z
N MET A 1 30.79 34.45 48.23
CA MET A 1 29.30 34.43 48.13
C MET A 1 28.94 35.08 46.80
N LYS A 2 28.31 34.46 45.80
CA LYS A 2 27.57 33.20 45.69
C LYS A 2 27.97 32.55 44.35
N GLN A 3 28.10 31.22 44.38
CA GLN A 3 28.33 30.37 43.22
C GLN A 3 27.13 30.41 42.27
N ILE A 4 27.40 30.51 40.98
CA ILE A 4 26.45 30.21 39.90
C ILE A 4 26.62 28.72 39.61
N LEU A 5 25.64 27.92 40.03
CA LEU A 5 25.55 26.50 39.73
C LEU A 5 24.90 26.34 38.36
N ILE A 6 25.72 26.05 37.35
CA ILE A 6 25.26 25.52 36.06
C ILE A 6 25.06 24.02 36.28
N ILE A 7 23.80 23.59 36.40
CA ILE A 7 23.46 22.17 36.39
C ILE A 7 23.47 21.72 34.93
N THR A 8 24.60 21.16 34.49
CA THR A 8 24.65 20.30 33.31
C THR A 8 23.89 19.02 33.62
N ASN A 9 22.76 18.80 32.94
CA ASN A 9 22.10 17.50 32.90
C ASN A 9 23.01 16.52 32.14
N LEU A 10 23.91 15.87 32.87
CA LEU A 10 24.50 14.60 32.48
C LEU A 10 23.38 13.56 32.53
N ILE A 11 22.79 13.26 31.36
CA ILE A 11 22.00 12.05 31.18
C ILE A 11 23.00 10.89 31.32
N ILE A 12 23.04 10.31 32.52
CA ILE A 12 23.65 9.00 32.72
C ILE A 12 22.74 8.01 31.99
N ILE A 13 23.15 7.61 30.79
CA ILE A 13 22.55 6.47 30.10
C ILE A 13 22.94 5.24 30.92
N TYR A 14 22.07 4.82 31.83
CA TYR A 14 22.20 3.51 32.46
C TYR A 14 22.05 2.47 31.34
N SER A 15 23.11 1.75 31.02
CA SER A 15 23.03 0.56 30.17
C SER A 15 22.20 -0.49 30.91
N GLN A 16 20.98 -0.73 30.47
CA GLN A 16 20.12 -1.72 31.09
C GLN A 16 20.33 -3.08 30.40
N GLN A 17 20.92 -3.99 31.16
CA GLN A 17 21.26 -5.36 30.74
C GLN A 17 20.18 -6.32 31.25
N ILE A 18 19.87 -7.35 30.47
CA ILE A 18 19.01 -8.45 30.94
C ILE A 18 19.90 -9.57 31.44
N LYS A 19 19.75 -9.99 32.69
CA LYS A 19 20.43 -11.19 33.20
C LYS A 19 19.96 -12.43 32.44
N ILE A 20 20.90 -13.29 32.09
CA ILE A 20 20.64 -14.63 31.57
C ILE A 20 20.03 -15.43 32.71
N GLY A 21 18.86 -16.00 32.44
CA GLY A 21 18.08 -16.77 33.41
C GLY A 21 17.21 -17.81 32.73
N GLU A 22 16.34 -18.47 33.50
CA GLU A 22 15.37 -19.40 32.93
C GLU A 22 14.25 -18.63 32.21
N LYS A 23 13.86 -19.12 31.04
CA LYS A 23 12.71 -18.59 30.31
C LYS A 23 11.42 -18.82 31.09
N CYS A 24 10.45 -17.92 30.92
CA CYS A 24 9.16 -18.01 31.57
C CYS A 24 8.48 -19.37 31.30
N GLN A 25 8.11 -20.06 32.36
CA GLN A 25 7.29 -21.27 32.27
C GLN A 25 5.81 -20.91 32.10
N CYS A 26 5.00 -21.80 31.49
CA CYS A 26 3.59 -21.52 31.21
C CYS A 26 2.83 -21.05 32.45
N ALA A 27 3.02 -21.73 33.59
CA ALA A 27 2.35 -21.40 34.85
C ALA A 27 2.65 -19.97 35.36
N GLN A 28 3.74 -19.36 34.89
CA GLN A 28 4.14 -18.01 35.29
C GLN A 28 3.50 -16.94 34.40
N LEU A 29 2.96 -17.27 33.23
CA LEU A 29 2.40 -16.31 32.28
C LEU A 29 0.99 -15.87 32.71
N LEU A 30 0.86 -14.56 32.98
CA LEU A 30 -0.31 -13.99 33.64
C LEU A 30 -1.42 -13.55 32.68
N ILE A 31 -1.17 -13.55 31.37
CA ILE A 31 -2.11 -13.11 30.34
C ILE A 31 -2.15 -14.09 29.17
N GLN A 32 -3.31 -14.15 28.51
CA GLN A 32 -3.54 -15.00 27.34
C GLN A 32 -2.56 -14.75 26.20
N ASN A 33 -2.24 -13.47 25.94
CA ASN A 33 -1.34 -13.09 24.84
C ASN A 33 0.07 -13.67 25.03
N ASP A 34 0.64 -13.51 26.23
CA ASP A 34 1.96 -14.08 26.55
C ASP A 34 1.93 -15.61 26.55
N CYS A 35 0.84 -16.21 27.06
CA CYS A 35 0.65 -17.66 27.05
C CYS A 35 0.68 -18.27 25.63
N GLN A 36 0.03 -17.61 24.67
CA GLN A 36 -0.07 -18.09 23.30
C GLN A 36 1.21 -17.88 22.48
N LYS A 37 2.17 -17.09 22.98
CA LYS A 37 3.47 -16.87 22.35
C LYS A 37 4.46 -18.00 22.63
N ILE A 38 4.28 -18.76 23.71
CA ILE A 38 5.12 -19.90 24.04
C ILE A 38 4.50 -21.19 23.49
N PRO A 39 5.17 -21.90 22.55
CA PRO A 39 4.57 -23.04 21.82
C PRO A 39 4.07 -24.20 22.70
N GLN A 40 4.69 -24.44 23.86
CA GLN A 40 4.32 -25.50 24.81
C GLN A 40 3.21 -25.09 25.81
N CYS A 41 2.63 -23.90 25.65
CA CYS A 41 1.65 -23.34 26.56
C CYS A 41 0.29 -23.18 25.88
N TYR A 42 -0.78 -23.41 26.63
CA TYR A 42 -2.14 -23.06 26.22
C TYR A 42 -2.83 -22.25 27.31
N TRP A 43 -3.66 -21.30 26.89
CA TRP A 43 -4.44 -20.50 27.81
C TRP A 43 -5.74 -21.21 28.14
N ASP A 44 -5.91 -21.58 29.41
CA ASP A 44 -7.13 -22.17 29.92
C ASP A 44 -8.16 -21.06 30.18
N ASN A 45 -9.12 -20.91 29.26
CA ASN A 45 -10.17 -19.89 29.36
C ASN A 45 -11.10 -20.08 30.57
N GLN A 46 -11.16 -21.29 31.16
CA GLN A 46 -12.01 -21.55 32.32
C GLN A 46 -11.31 -21.17 33.63
N LEU A 47 -9.99 -21.36 33.70
CA LEU A 47 -9.21 -21.05 34.89
C LEU A 47 -8.49 -19.71 34.82
N LEU A 48 -8.55 -19.02 33.67
CA LEU A 48 -7.84 -17.75 33.40
C LEU A 48 -6.34 -17.85 33.73
N GLN A 49 -5.74 -18.99 33.40
CA GLN A 49 -4.35 -19.30 33.69
C GLN A 49 -3.69 -19.97 32.50
N CYS A 50 -2.41 -19.73 32.35
CA CYS A 50 -1.60 -20.38 31.33
C CYS A 50 -1.05 -21.72 31.84
N LYS A 51 -1.24 -22.79 31.05
CA LYS A 51 -0.84 -24.15 31.41
C LYS A 51 0.07 -24.77 30.37
N THR A 52 0.94 -25.68 30.81
CA THR A 52 1.71 -26.53 29.91
C THR A 52 0.79 -27.51 29.20
N SER A 53 1.01 -27.74 27.91
CA SER A 53 0.31 -28.74 27.08
C SER A 53 0.75 -30.17 27.40
N ILE A 54 0.76 -30.54 28.69
CA ILE A 54 1.16 -31.86 29.17
C ILE A 54 -0.05 -32.53 29.80
N ASP A 55 -0.90 -33.09 28.96
CA ASP A 55 -1.42 -34.44 29.19
C ASP A 55 -1.30 -35.20 27.87
N VAL A 56 -0.51 -36.29 27.91
CA VAL A 56 -0.30 -37.31 26.88
C VAL A 56 0.70 -36.97 25.75
N TYR A 57 1.99 -37.15 26.07
CA TYR A 57 3.03 -37.91 25.34
C TYR A 57 3.33 -37.67 23.83
N SER A 58 2.59 -36.84 23.09
CA SER A 58 2.76 -36.67 21.63
C SER A 58 3.68 -35.50 21.21
N GLN A 59 4.05 -34.60 22.15
CA GLN A 59 4.80 -33.37 21.81
C GLN A 59 6.30 -33.37 22.13
N LYS A 60 6.84 -34.38 22.84
CA LYS A 60 8.30 -34.44 23.11
C LYS A 60 9.12 -34.49 21.81
N TYR A 61 8.57 -35.15 20.79
CA TYR A 61 9.22 -35.30 19.48
C TYR A 61 9.00 -34.10 18.54
N LEU A 62 8.02 -33.21 18.83
CA LEU A 62 7.80 -32.02 18.00
C LEU A 62 8.97 -31.04 18.17
N LEU A 63 9.58 -30.96 19.36
CA LEU A 63 10.75 -30.11 19.61
C LEU A 63 12.05 -30.65 19.02
N GLU A 64 12.22 -31.96 18.87
CA GLU A 64 13.46 -32.55 18.35
C GLU A 64 13.53 -32.49 16.81
N ASN A 65 12.42 -32.64 16.09
CA ASN A 65 12.39 -32.45 14.62
C ASN A 65 12.25 -30.99 14.17
N ILE A 66 11.84 -30.07 15.04
CA ILE A 66 11.95 -28.63 14.78
C ILE A 66 13.41 -28.18 14.83
N ASN A 67 14.29 -28.89 15.54
CA ASN A 67 15.72 -28.56 15.61
C ASN A 67 16.50 -28.88 14.32
N GLU A 68 15.98 -29.73 13.43
CA GLU A 68 16.52 -29.86 12.05
C GLU A 68 15.93 -28.83 11.07
N ILE A 69 14.80 -28.19 11.39
CA ILE A 69 14.22 -27.08 10.60
C ILE A 69 14.69 -25.70 11.13
N LYS A 70 15.47 -25.68 12.21
CA LYS A 70 15.99 -24.45 12.84
C LYS A 70 16.81 -23.55 11.92
N GLU A 71 17.19 -24.00 10.73
CA GLU A 71 18.03 -23.21 9.82
C GLU A 71 17.31 -22.61 8.60
N ASN A 72 16.07 -22.99 8.28
CA ASN A 72 15.42 -22.55 7.02
C ASN A 72 14.20 -21.66 7.31
N LYS A 73 14.44 -20.40 7.65
CA LYS A 73 13.38 -19.40 7.80
C LYS A 73 12.99 -18.86 6.43
N ALA A 74 11.70 -18.98 6.08
CA ALA A 74 11.13 -18.22 4.98
C ALA A 74 10.75 -16.82 5.45
N PHE A 75 11.11 -15.80 4.67
CA PHE A 75 10.90 -14.40 5.01
C PHE A 75 10.25 -13.64 3.85
N SER A 76 9.10 -13.02 4.10
CA SER A 76 8.43 -12.13 3.14
C SER A 76 8.61 -10.68 3.56
N PHE A 77 9.55 -9.99 2.92
CA PHE A 77 9.72 -8.54 3.12
C PHE A 77 8.50 -7.76 2.68
N PHE A 78 7.81 -8.22 1.63
CA PHE A 78 6.64 -7.55 1.06
C PHE A 78 5.51 -7.35 2.07
N CYS A 79 5.11 -8.41 2.77
CA CYS A 79 4.02 -8.33 3.74
C CYS A 79 4.41 -7.52 4.98
N ASN A 80 5.67 -7.61 5.42
CA ASN A 80 6.14 -6.98 6.65
C ASN A 80 6.11 -5.43 6.62
N GLN A 81 5.99 -4.81 5.45
CA GLN A 81 5.92 -3.36 5.30
C GLN A 81 4.48 -2.81 5.32
N MET A 82 3.47 -3.67 5.45
CA MET A 82 2.07 -3.29 5.33
C MET A 82 1.39 -3.03 6.67
N THR A 83 0.49 -2.05 6.68
CA THR A 83 -0.47 -1.89 7.77
C THR A 83 -1.47 -3.05 7.78
N GLN A 84 -2.16 -3.26 8.90
CA GLN A 84 -3.23 -4.27 9.04
C GLN A 84 -4.27 -4.19 7.91
N GLU A 85 -4.76 -2.99 7.58
CA GLU A 85 -5.80 -2.80 6.56
C GLU A 85 -5.31 -3.05 5.14
N GLN A 86 -4.05 -2.69 4.85
CA GLN A 86 -3.42 -3.02 3.57
C GLN A 86 -3.20 -4.53 3.45
N CYS A 87 -2.65 -5.15 4.50
CA CYS A 87 -2.36 -6.57 4.57
C CYS A 87 -3.59 -7.44 4.30
N ARG A 88 -4.74 -7.08 4.89
CA ARG A 88 -6.02 -7.79 4.71
C ARG A 88 -6.51 -7.79 3.26
N LYS A 89 -6.19 -6.75 2.50
CA LYS A 89 -6.64 -6.61 1.10
C LYS A 89 -5.62 -7.19 0.12
N GLU A 90 -4.38 -7.35 0.55
CA GLU A 90 -3.31 -7.88 -0.27
C GLU A 90 -3.45 -9.38 -0.47
N THR A 91 -3.27 -9.82 -1.71
CA THR A 91 -3.59 -11.20 -2.12
C THR A 91 -2.55 -12.22 -1.66
N SER A 92 -1.31 -11.78 -1.48
CA SER A 92 -0.17 -12.62 -1.10
C SER A 92 0.19 -12.51 0.38
N CYS A 93 -0.61 -11.77 1.15
CA CYS A 93 -0.38 -11.52 2.57
C CYS A 93 -1.60 -11.88 3.42
N ILE A 94 -1.34 -12.11 4.70
CA ILE A 94 -2.37 -12.40 5.69
C ILE A 94 -2.03 -11.74 7.02
N TYR A 95 -3.06 -11.16 7.64
CA TYR A 95 -2.93 -10.57 8.97
C TYR A 95 -3.30 -11.59 10.03
N PHE A 96 -2.29 -12.20 10.66
CA PHE A 96 -2.49 -13.25 11.66
C PHE A 96 -1.52 -13.07 12.82
N LYS A 97 -2.00 -13.29 14.06
CA LYS A 97 -1.23 -13.06 15.30
C LYS A 97 -0.57 -11.66 15.34
N GLU A 98 -1.36 -10.65 14.98
CA GLU A 98 -0.94 -9.23 14.95
C GLU A 98 0.21 -8.91 13.98
N GLN A 99 0.56 -9.82 13.09
CA GLN A 99 1.62 -9.65 12.11
C GLN A 99 1.06 -9.84 10.70
N CYS A 100 1.53 -9.00 9.78
CA CYS A 100 1.32 -9.24 8.36
C CYS A 100 2.38 -10.23 7.88
N SER A 101 1.96 -11.42 7.49
CA SER A 101 2.85 -12.48 7.03
C SER A 101 2.42 -12.97 5.65
N HIS A 102 3.23 -13.83 5.04
CA HIS A 102 2.92 -14.40 3.73
C HIS A 102 1.66 -15.26 3.81
N PHE A 103 0.77 -15.12 2.84
CA PHE A 103 -0.47 -15.89 2.79
C PHE A 103 -0.16 -17.35 2.46
N THR A 104 -0.66 -18.29 3.25
CA THR A 104 -0.47 -19.73 3.01
C THR A 104 -1.70 -20.35 2.31
N GLY A 105 -2.88 -19.81 2.61
CA GLY A 105 -4.18 -20.24 2.12
C GLY A 105 -5.20 -20.22 3.26
N CYS A 106 -6.49 -20.05 2.96
CA CYS A 106 -7.49 -19.88 4.03
C CYS A 106 -7.65 -21.12 4.93
N THR A 107 -7.50 -22.33 4.38
CA THR A 107 -7.74 -23.59 5.11
C THR A 107 -6.77 -23.86 6.25
N ALA A 108 -5.70 -23.07 6.37
CA ALA A 108 -4.79 -23.15 7.50
C ALA A 108 -5.36 -22.55 8.80
N TYR A 109 -6.48 -21.83 8.76
CA TYR A 109 -6.95 -21.00 9.87
C TYR A 109 -8.35 -21.41 10.37
N LEU A 110 -8.44 -21.78 11.65
CA LEU A 110 -9.69 -22.11 12.34
C LEU A 110 -10.43 -20.83 12.75
N ARG A 111 -11.49 -20.48 12.02
CA ARG A 111 -12.44 -19.41 12.36
C ARG A 111 -13.85 -19.81 11.93
N GLU A 112 -14.77 -19.65 12.86
CA GLU A 112 -16.16 -20.06 12.70
C GLU A 112 -17.03 -19.01 11.99
N THR A 113 -16.57 -17.76 11.90
CA THR A 113 -17.36 -16.65 11.34
C THR A 113 -16.72 -16.06 10.08
N HIS A 114 -17.55 -15.61 9.13
CA HIS A 114 -17.06 -14.90 7.94
C HIS A 114 -16.26 -13.65 8.32
N GLU A 115 -16.68 -12.92 9.35
CA GLU A 115 -16.00 -11.70 9.80
C GLU A 115 -14.59 -12.01 10.28
N ASP A 116 -14.40 -13.07 11.06
CA ASP A 116 -13.08 -13.42 11.55
C ASP A 116 -12.15 -13.92 10.44
N CYS A 117 -12.67 -14.63 9.44
CA CYS A 117 -11.88 -14.99 8.24
C CYS A 117 -11.49 -13.75 7.43
N GLN A 118 -12.43 -12.81 7.24
CA GLN A 118 -12.19 -11.55 6.53
C GLN A 118 -11.21 -10.62 7.28
N ARG A 119 -11.12 -10.73 8.62
CA ARG A 119 -10.10 -10.04 9.42
C ARG A 119 -8.69 -10.61 9.19
N LEU A 120 -8.56 -11.84 8.70
CA LEU A 120 -7.27 -12.43 8.31
C LEU A 120 -6.89 -12.00 6.89
N SER A 121 -7.80 -12.21 5.94
CA SER A 121 -7.66 -11.81 4.54
C SER A 121 -9.03 -11.66 3.89
N SER A 122 -9.17 -10.66 3.02
CA SER A 122 -10.37 -10.44 2.22
C SER A 122 -10.66 -11.59 1.26
N LEU A 123 -9.68 -12.48 1.04
CA LEU A 123 -9.79 -13.68 0.22
C LEU A 123 -10.45 -14.87 0.94
N CYS A 124 -10.73 -14.75 2.24
CA CYS A 124 -11.17 -15.87 3.07
C CYS A 124 -12.60 -15.73 3.58
N ILE A 125 -13.37 -16.81 3.52
CA ILE A 125 -14.69 -16.92 4.16
C ILE A 125 -14.74 -18.15 5.04
N SER A 126 -15.56 -18.13 6.09
CA SER A 126 -15.73 -19.31 6.94
C SER A 126 -16.65 -20.36 6.30
N ASP A 127 -16.44 -21.62 6.66
CA ASP A 127 -17.31 -22.77 6.40
C ASP A 127 -18.08 -23.27 7.64
N SER A 128 -18.12 -22.44 8.70
CA SER A 128 -18.61 -22.68 10.08
C SER A 128 -17.58 -23.26 11.04
N GLU A 129 -16.45 -23.77 10.56
CA GLU A 129 -15.42 -24.36 11.41
C GLU A 129 -14.02 -23.76 11.13
N MET A 130 -13.73 -23.48 9.86
CA MET A 130 -12.47 -22.95 9.38
C MET A 130 -12.66 -21.99 8.21
N CYS A 131 -11.59 -21.27 7.87
CA CYS A 131 -11.59 -20.43 6.69
C CYS A 131 -11.35 -21.27 5.42
N VAL A 132 -12.06 -20.93 4.35
CA VAL A 132 -11.89 -21.46 3.00
C VAL A 132 -11.76 -20.29 2.02
N ASN A 133 -11.13 -20.55 0.87
CA ASN A 133 -10.92 -19.52 -0.13
C ASN A 133 -12.25 -19.05 -0.72
N ILE A 134 -12.37 -17.75 -1.00
CA ILE A 134 -13.44 -17.24 -1.84
C ILE A 134 -13.25 -17.75 -3.27
N ASP A 135 -14.32 -18.26 -3.85
CA ASP A 135 -14.32 -18.81 -5.19
C ASP A 135 -15.71 -18.64 -5.84
N ASN A 136 -15.88 -19.14 -7.06
CA ASN A 136 -17.18 -19.15 -7.72
C ASN A 136 -18.20 -19.92 -6.87
N CYS A 137 -19.45 -19.46 -6.82
CA CYS A 137 -20.48 -20.06 -5.97
C CYS A 137 -20.57 -21.59 -6.10
N ASN A 138 -20.44 -22.13 -7.31
CA ASN A 138 -20.55 -23.56 -7.59
C ASN A 138 -19.45 -24.46 -6.99
N THR A 139 -18.37 -23.89 -6.45
CA THR A 139 -17.30 -24.67 -5.81
C THR A 139 -17.55 -24.90 -4.31
N TYR A 140 -18.46 -24.12 -3.69
CA TYR A 140 -18.77 -24.26 -2.28
C TYR A 140 -19.53 -25.55 -1.98
N LYS A 141 -19.02 -26.31 -1.01
CA LYS A 141 -19.53 -27.64 -0.66
C LYS A 141 -20.60 -27.63 0.42
N ASN A 142 -20.79 -26.52 1.11
CA ASN A 142 -21.75 -26.39 2.21
C ASN A 142 -22.50 -25.05 2.15
N SER A 143 -23.61 -24.98 2.87
CA SER A 143 -24.48 -23.80 2.91
C SER A 143 -23.86 -22.60 3.60
N TYR A 144 -22.88 -22.80 4.50
CA TYR A 144 -22.28 -21.73 5.26
C TYR A 144 -21.31 -20.92 4.38
N SER A 145 -20.41 -21.59 3.66
CA SER A 145 -19.50 -20.94 2.70
C SER A 145 -20.21 -20.34 1.48
N CYS A 146 -21.45 -20.75 1.20
CA CYS A 146 -22.24 -20.24 0.08
C CYS A 146 -22.74 -18.81 0.34
N TYR A 147 -21.82 -17.84 0.32
CA TYR A 147 -22.10 -16.47 0.74
C TYR A 147 -21.83 -15.42 -0.35
N PHE A 148 -20.57 -15.26 -0.79
CA PHE A 148 -20.24 -14.42 -1.95
C PHE A 148 -19.15 -15.03 -2.81
N ASP A 149 -19.14 -14.68 -4.09
CA ASP A 149 -18.12 -15.12 -5.04
C ASP A 149 -16.91 -14.17 -5.12
N LYS A 150 -15.95 -14.51 -5.99
CA LYS A 150 -14.73 -13.72 -6.26
C LYS A 150 -15.00 -12.29 -6.75
N GLN A 151 -16.19 -11.99 -7.27
CA GLN A 151 -16.60 -10.65 -7.71
C GLN A 151 -17.40 -9.91 -6.63
N GLY A 152 -17.60 -10.51 -5.44
CA GLY A 152 -18.40 -9.94 -4.36
C GLY A 152 -19.91 -10.04 -4.62
N LYS A 153 -20.36 -10.92 -5.52
CA LYS A 153 -21.78 -11.20 -5.74
C LYS A 153 -22.28 -12.25 -4.77
N PHE A 154 -23.49 -12.10 -4.23
CA PHE A 154 -24.06 -13.09 -3.33
C PHE A 154 -24.33 -14.44 -4.02
N CYS A 155 -24.10 -15.51 -3.27
CA CYS A 155 -24.44 -16.87 -3.66
C CYS A 155 -25.72 -17.35 -2.96
N ASN A 156 -26.40 -18.34 -3.55
CA ASN A 156 -27.59 -18.95 -2.98
C ASN A 156 -27.41 -20.46 -2.81
N TRP A 157 -27.73 -20.97 -1.62
CA TRP A 157 -27.68 -22.39 -1.33
C TRP A 157 -28.98 -23.10 -1.72
N ASN A 158 -28.91 -23.95 -2.74
CA ASN A 158 -30.03 -24.77 -3.18
C ASN A 158 -30.19 -25.98 -2.23
N LYS A 159 -31.19 -25.92 -1.33
CA LYS A 159 -31.43 -26.96 -0.32
C LYS A 159 -31.80 -28.32 -0.91
N GLU A 160 -32.46 -28.36 -2.06
CA GLU A 160 -32.89 -29.60 -2.71
C GLU A 160 -31.72 -30.30 -3.39
N LYS A 161 -30.94 -29.55 -4.17
CA LYS A 161 -29.77 -30.07 -4.87
C LYS A 161 -28.52 -30.19 -4.00
N ARG A 162 -28.52 -29.60 -2.80
CA ARG A 162 -27.38 -29.50 -1.87
C ARG A 162 -26.12 -28.93 -2.53
N LEU A 163 -26.30 -27.86 -3.29
CA LEU A 163 -25.21 -27.19 -4.00
C LEU A 163 -25.43 -25.68 -3.98
N CYS A 164 -24.32 -24.95 -4.06
CA CYS A 164 -24.31 -23.50 -4.08
C CYS A 164 -24.37 -23.00 -5.54
N GLU A 165 -25.25 -22.04 -5.83
CA GLU A 165 -25.48 -21.50 -7.17
C GLU A 165 -25.36 -19.97 -7.12
N SER A 166 -25.01 -19.35 -8.25
CA SER A 166 -25.09 -17.89 -8.39
C SER A 166 -26.55 -17.45 -8.35
N ILE A 167 -26.83 -16.33 -7.68
CA ILE A 167 -28.17 -15.77 -7.59
C ILE A 167 -28.67 -15.33 -8.96
N GLN A 168 -29.90 -15.72 -9.30
CA GLN A 168 -30.57 -15.35 -10.57
C GLN A 168 -31.82 -14.50 -10.35
N GLN A 169 -32.37 -14.52 -9.14
CA GLN A 169 -33.61 -13.82 -8.79
C GLN A 169 -33.38 -12.88 -7.60
N CYS A 170 -34.06 -11.73 -7.59
CA CYS A 170 -33.83 -10.68 -6.59
C CYS A 170 -34.24 -11.10 -5.18
N ASP A 171 -35.26 -11.94 -5.06
CA ASP A 171 -35.79 -12.44 -3.79
C ASP A 171 -34.83 -13.38 -3.06
N GLN A 172 -33.81 -13.90 -3.75
CA GLN A 172 -32.72 -14.68 -3.17
C GLN A 172 -31.63 -13.80 -2.53
N LEU A 173 -31.64 -12.49 -2.75
CA LEU A 173 -30.67 -11.56 -2.16
C LEU A 173 -30.96 -11.31 -0.68
N PRO A 174 -29.91 -11.09 0.15
CA PRO A 174 -30.06 -11.04 1.59
C PRO A 174 -30.78 -9.77 2.09
N LEU A 175 -31.54 -9.91 3.17
CA LEU A 175 -32.31 -8.82 3.81
C LEU A 175 -31.46 -7.64 4.30
N LYS A 176 -30.13 -7.80 4.40
CA LYS A 176 -29.22 -6.74 4.82
C LYS A 176 -29.08 -5.61 3.79
N LEU A 177 -29.43 -5.86 2.53
CA LEU A 177 -29.45 -4.83 1.49
C LEU A 177 -30.69 -3.96 1.73
N LYS A 178 -30.49 -2.65 1.89
CA LYS A 178 -31.54 -1.70 2.29
C LYS A 178 -31.77 -0.59 1.26
N SER A 179 -30.94 -0.50 0.23
CA SER A 179 -31.03 0.54 -0.79
C SER A 179 -31.13 -0.02 -2.21
N HIS A 180 -31.73 0.76 -3.11
CA HIS A 180 -31.78 0.45 -4.54
C HIS A 180 -30.38 0.16 -5.10
N GLN A 181 -29.39 0.99 -4.79
CA GLN A 181 -28.02 0.84 -5.28
C GLN A 181 -27.39 -0.48 -4.83
N GLU A 182 -27.60 -0.88 -3.57
CA GLU A 182 -27.09 -2.15 -3.04
C GLU A 182 -27.68 -3.35 -3.78
N CYS A 183 -28.99 -3.34 -4.07
CA CYS A 183 -29.66 -4.39 -4.84
C CYS A 183 -29.21 -4.42 -6.31
N GLN A 184 -29.15 -3.25 -6.95
CA GLN A 184 -28.75 -3.10 -8.35
C GLN A 184 -27.29 -3.53 -8.58
N ASN A 185 -26.40 -3.21 -7.63
CA ASN A 185 -25.00 -3.64 -7.66
C ASN A 185 -24.87 -5.17 -7.59
N GLN A 186 -25.86 -5.90 -7.10
CA GLN A 186 -25.86 -7.37 -7.10
C GLN A 186 -26.43 -7.91 -8.41
N LEU A 187 -27.62 -7.45 -8.78
CA LEU A 187 -28.31 -7.81 -10.02
C LEU A 187 -29.01 -6.57 -10.60
N ASP A 188 -28.72 -6.27 -11.86
CA ASP A 188 -29.16 -5.02 -12.52
C ASP A 188 -30.70 -4.85 -12.61
N LYS A 189 -31.43 -5.96 -12.56
CA LYS A 189 -32.90 -6.03 -12.59
C LYS A 189 -33.57 -5.89 -11.22
N CYS A 190 -32.82 -5.60 -10.16
CA CYS A 190 -33.33 -5.59 -8.79
C CYS A 190 -33.46 -4.18 -8.20
N THR A 191 -34.40 -4.04 -7.27
CA THR A 191 -34.58 -2.87 -6.40
C THR A 191 -34.80 -3.33 -4.95
N THR A 192 -34.74 -2.41 -3.99
CA THR A 192 -34.87 -2.74 -2.56
C THR A 192 -36.30 -3.07 -2.16
N LYS A 193 -36.46 -3.87 -1.11
CA LYS A 193 -37.74 -4.32 -0.53
C LYS A 193 -37.97 -3.67 0.84
N LYS A 194 -39.23 -3.46 1.19
CA LYS A 194 -39.65 -3.01 2.53
C LYS A 194 -39.14 -3.95 3.62
N GLY A 195 -38.43 -3.38 4.59
CA GLY A 195 -37.80 -4.13 5.69
C GLY A 195 -36.45 -4.76 5.34
N GLY A 196 -35.93 -4.51 4.13
CA GLY A 196 -34.66 -5.04 3.63
C GLY A 196 -34.82 -6.23 2.68
N GLY A 197 -33.81 -6.46 1.84
CA GLY A 197 -33.81 -7.44 0.76
C GLY A 197 -34.12 -6.80 -0.58
N CYS A 198 -34.24 -7.60 -1.64
CA CYS A 198 -34.46 -7.10 -2.99
C CYS A 198 -35.66 -7.77 -3.67
N ILE A 199 -36.29 -7.06 -4.60
CA ILE A 199 -37.33 -7.56 -5.50
C ILE A 199 -37.01 -7.20 -6.94
N GLU A 200 -37.63 -7.88 -7.90
CA GLU A 200 -37.48 -7.55 -9.32
C GLU A 200 -38.15 -6.23 -9.66
N LEU A 201 -37.48 -5.45 -10.51
CA LEU A 201 -38.08 -4.31 -11.18
C LEU A 201 -39.19 -4.79 -12.11
N THR A 202 -40.33 -4.08 -12.11
CA THR A 202 -41.44 -4.34 -13.02
C THR A 202 -41.44 -3.33 -14.18
N TYR A 203 -42.07 -3.70 -15.30
CA TYR A 203 -42.14 -2.81 -16.46
C TYR A 203 -43.00 -1.56 -16.21
N GLN A 204 -44.08 -1.72 -15.43
CA GLN A 204 -44.95 -0.63 -14.97
C GLN A 204 -44.62 -0.30 -13.51
N CYS A 205 -44.46 0.98 -13.16
CA CYS A 205 -44.22 1.40 -11.77
C CYS A 205 -45.37 0.95 -10.85
N ASN A 206 -46.62 0.96 -11.33
CA ASN A 206 -47.81 0.54 -10.58
C ASN A 206 -47.76 -0.88 -10.02
N ASP A 207 -46.92 -1.74 -10.58
CA ASP A 207 -46.77 -3.12 -10.12
C ASP A 207 -45.81 -3.23 -8.91
N LEU A 208 -45.00 -2.20 -8.65
CA LEU A 208 -44.21 -2.07 -7.43
C LEU A 208 -45.14 -1.66 -6.27
N LYS A 209 -45.48 -2.61 -5.40
CA LYS A 209 -46.45 -2.39 -4.30
C LYS A 209 -45.82 -1.85 -3.02
N GLU A 210 -44.55 -1.48 -3.05
CA GLU A 210 -43.77 -1.06 -1.87
C GLU A 210 -43.08 0.29 -2.13
N GLU A 211 -43.10 1.17 -1.13
CA GLU A 211 -42.52 2.53 -1.18
C GLU A 211 -41.03 2.49 -1.45
N GLU A 212 -40.35 1.65 -0.66
CA GLU A 212 -38.92 1.45 -0.73
C GLU A 212 -38.50 0.91 -2.10
N SER A 213 -39.37 0.24 -2.87
CA SER A 213 -39.00 -0.27 -4.19
C SER A 213 -39.15 0.76 -5.31
N CYS A 214 -39.84 1.87 -5.05
CA CYS A 214 -40.42 2.75 -6.06
C CYS A 214 -39.44 3.81 -6.59
N TYR A 215 -38.47 3.36 -7.40
CA TYR A 215 -37.43 4.23 -7.97
C TYR A 215 -37.51 4.35 -9.49
N ILE A 216 -37.47 3.23 -10.20
CA ILE A 216 -37.41 3.18 -11.67
C ILE A 216 -38.11 1.92 -12.16
N ASN A 217 -38.51 1.88 -13.43
CA ASN A 217 -39.02 0.67 -14.06
C ASN A 217 -37.91 -0.25 -14.60
N SER A 218 -38.26 -1.48 -14.98
CA SER A 218 -37.31 -2.46 -15.52
C SER A 218 -36.69 -2.05 -16.86
N GLY A 219 -37.37 -1.20 -17.64
CA GLY A 219 -36.86 -0.65 -18.90
C GLY A 219 -35.86 0.50 -18.72
N LYS A 220 -35.65 0.97 -17.48
CA LYS A 220 -34.78 2.10 -17.14
C LYS A 220 -35.09 3.38 -17.91
N ASN A 221 -36.35 3.57 -18.28
CA ASN A 221 -36.81 4.69 -19.10
C ASN A 221 -37.93 5.50 -18.45
N LYS A 222 -38.41 5.07 -17.27
CA LYS A 222 -39.43 5.77 -16.50
C LYS A 222 -39.05 5.81 -15.04
N ASP A 223 -38.98 7.02 -14.49
CA ASP A 223 -38.81 7.24 -13.06
C ASP A 223 -40.13 6.97 -12.34
N CYS A 224 -40.04 6.33 -11.20
CA CYS A 224 -41.18 6.06 -10.34
C CYS A 224 -41.15 6.99 -9.11
N PHE A 225 -42.30 7.16 -8.47
CA PHE A 225 -42.39 7.79 -7.16
C PHE A 225 -43.56 7.22 -6.38
N TRP A 226 -43.44 7.24 -5.06
CA TRP A 226 -44.46 6.73 -4.18
C TRP A 226 -45.48 7.81 -3.84
N ASN A 227 -46.77 7.50 -4.04
CA ASN A 227 -47.87 8.41 -3.70
C ASN A 227 -49.14 7.62 -3.35
N ASP A 228 -49.84 8.04 -2.29
CA ASP A 228 -51.10 7.43 -1.82
C ASP A 228 -51.06 5.89 -1.74
N ASN A 229 -50.00 5.33 -1.14
CA ASN A 229 -49.75 3.89 -1.02
C ASN A 229 -49.68 3.13 -2.37
N LYS A 230 -49.31 3.81 -3.46
CA LYS A 230 -49.05 3.21 -4.76
C LYS A 230 -47.77 3.77 -5.34
N CYS A 231 -46.99 2.93 -5.99
CA CYS A 231 -45.89 3.39 -6.83
C CYS A 231 -46.48 3.84 -8.17
N LEU A 232 -46.25 5.08 -8.58
CA LEU A 232 -46.75 5.60 -9.83
C LEU A 232 -45.56 5.99 -10.72
N GLU A 233 -45.75 5.90 -12.03
CA GLU A 233 -44.80 6.52 -12.97
C GLU A 233 -44.82 8.02 -12.73
N ARG A 234 -43.67 8.68 -12.64
CA ARG A 234 -43.64 10.13 -12.58
C ARG A 234 -44.23 10.67 -13.87
N THR A 235 -45.38 11.33 -13.75
CA THR A 235 -46.03 12.07 -14.83
C THR A 235 -46.50 13.38 -14.24
N CYS A 236 -46.52 14.45 -15.00
CA CYS A 236 -46.89 15.73 -14.41
C CYS A 236 -48.28 15.69 -13.75
N ASP A 237 -49.22 14.96 -14.34
CA ASP A 237 -50.61 14.92 -13.87
C ASP A 237 -50.79 14.32 -12.47
N ASN A 238 -49.90 13.43 -12.04
CA ASN A 238 -49.99 12.71 -10.77
C ASN A 238 -49.12 13.27 -9.65
N ALA A 239 -48.44 14.39 -9.90
CA ALA A 239 -47.65 15.07 -8.89
C ALA A 239 -48.53 15.60 -7.74
N SER A 240 -47.98 15.63 -6.52
CA SER A 240 -48.71 16.01 -5.30
C SER A 240 -49.35 17.40 -5.40
N ILE A 241 -50.60 17.54 -4.96
CA ILE A 241 -51.32 18.82 -4.90
C ILE A 241 -50.66 19.86 -3.96
N THR A 242 -49.69 19.44 -3.15
CA THR A 242 -48.91 20.34 -2.30
C THR A 242 -47.87 21.14 -3.09
N LEU A 243 -47.46 20.64 -4.27
CA LEU A 243 -46.56 21.37 -5.17
C LEU A 243 -47.34 22.54 -5.75
N ARG A 244 -46.88 23.76 -5.48
CA ARG A 244 -47.61 24.99 -5.82
C ARG A 244 -46.81 25.91 -6.73
N SER A 245 -45.54 25.62 -6.95
CA SER A 245 -44.66 26.39 -7.82
C SER A 245 -44.16 25.59 -9.03
N ASP A 246 -43.77 26.31 -10.07
CA ASP A 246 -43.12 25.76 -11.27
C ASP A 246 -41.83 24.98 -10.94
N GLU A 247 -41.05 25.49 -9.98
CA GLU A 247 -39.77 24.90 -9.57
C GLU A 247 -39.96 23.55 -8.85
N GLU A 248 -40.93 23.47 -7.95
CA GLU A 248 -41.33 22.22 -7.28
C GLU A 248 -41.80 21.17 -8.29
N CYS A 249 -42.53 21.59 -9.33
CA CYS A 249 -42.97 20.70 -10.39
C CYS A 249 -41.82 20.23 -11.30
N LYS A 250 -40.85 21.09 -11.61
CA LYS A 250 -39.64 20.71 -12.36
C LYS A 250 -38.77 19.71 -11.61
N GLN A 251 -38.63 19.87 -10.29
CA GLN A 251 -37.91 18.92 -9.44
C GLN A 251 -38.60 17.56 -9.39
N PHE A 252 -39.94 17.55 -9.46
CA PHE A 252 -40.71 16.33 -9.56
C PHE A 252 -40.46 15.62 -10.90
N LEU A 253 -40.63 16.34 -12.02
CA LEU A 253 -40.30 15.88 -13.37
C LEU A 253 -40.09 17.10 -14.28
N GLN A 254 -39.00 17.12 -15.05
CA GLN A 254 -38.45 18.35 -15.64
C GLN A 254 -39.43 19.07 -16.60
N GLU A 255 -40.23 18.30 -17.32
CA GLU A 255 -41.21 18.75 -18.31
C GLU A 255 -42.53 19.26 -17.72
N CYS A 256 -42.64 19.38 -16.40
CA CYS A 256 -43.86 19.78 -15.72
C CYS A 256 -43.92 21.28 -15.38
N THR A 257 -45.14 21.76 -15.13
CA THR A 257 -45.45 23.03 -14.48
C THR A 257 -46.61 22.87 -13.49
N THR A 258 -46.86 23.84 -12.64
CA THR A 258 -47.93 23.79 -11.62
C THR A 258 -49.34 23.92 -12.23
N LYS A 259 -50.39 23.46 -11.55
CA LYS A 259 -51.79 23.58 -12.00
C LYS A 259 -52.70 24.24 -10.97
N LYS A 260 -53.89 24.64 -11.41
CA LYS A 260 -54.88 25.30 -10.55
C LYS A 260 -55.31 24.43 -9.37
N GLY A 261 -55.15 24.96 -8.17
CA GLY A 261 -55.44 24.24 -6.92
C GLY A 261 -54.29 23.38 -6.39
N GLY A 262 -53.11 23.42 -7.03
CA GLY A 262 -51.92 22.67 -6.65
C GLY A 262 -51.75 21.36 -7.44
N GLY A 263 -50.52 20.85 -7.48
CA GLY A 263 -50.10 19.71 -8.29
C GLY A 263 -49.48 20.17 -9.61
N CYS A 264 -49.05 19.20 -10.43
CA CYS A 264 -48.40 19.50 -11.69
C CYS A 264 -49.26 19.08 -12.89
N VAL A 265 -48.90 19.61 -14.06
CA VAL A 265 -49.45 19.29 -15.38
C VAL A 265 -48.32 19.40 -16.41
N GLN A 266 -48.44 18.66 -17.52
CA GLN A 266 -47.46 18.72 -18.60
C GLN A 266 -47.33 20.15 -19.11
N ARG A 267 -46.10 20.65 -19.21
CA ARG A 267 -45.85 21.95 -19.80
C ARG A 267 -46.27 21.93 -21.27
N SER A 268 -47.12 22.88 -21.65
CA SER A 268 -47.69 23.02 -22.99
C SER A 268 -47.58 24.48 -23.46
N ASN A 269 -48.61 25.07 -24.09
CA ASN A 269 -48.57 26.47 -24.49
C ASN A 269 -48.97 27.37 -23.31
N CYS A 270 -48.62 28.67 -23.36
CA CYS A 270 -48.96 29.58 -22.28
C CYS A 270 -50.46 29.68 -22.03
N GLN A 271 -51.29 29.64 -23.08
CA GLN A 271 -52.75 29.71 -22.97
C GLN A 271 -53.37 28.56 -22.17
N ASP A 272 -52.65 27.46 -22.06
CA ASP A 272 -53.09 26.26 -21.34
C ASP A 272 -52.83 26.37 -19.82
N ALA A 273 -52.01 27.34 -19.38
CA ALA A 273 -51.76 27.60 -17.96
C ALA A 273 -52.98 28.25 -17.29
N GLN A 274 -53.53 27.56 -16.29
CA GLN A 274 -54.76 27.93 -15.59
C GLN A 274 -54.53 28.76 -14.32
N VAL A 275 -53.28 28.98 -13.93
CA VAL A 275 -52.85 29.80 -12.79
C VAL A 275 -51.60 30.61 -13.10
N GLN A 276 -51.40 31.68 -12.34
CA GLN A 276 -50.27 32.60 -12.50
C GLN A 276 -48.93 31.90 -12.29
N GLU A 277 -48.84 31.01 -11.30
CA GLU A 277 -47.61 30.28 -10.97
C GLU A 277 -47.17 29.30 -12.06
N ALA A 278 -48.09 28.89 -12.94
CA ALA A 278 -47.82 28.04 -14.11
C ALA A 278 -47.42 28.85 -15.36
N CYS A 279 -47.68 30.16 -15.33
CA CYS A 279 -47.54 31.06 -16.46
C CYS A 279 -46.10 31.58 -16.57
N VAL A 280 -45.16 30.67 -16.78
CA VAL A 280 -43.72 30.97 -16.78
C VAL A 280 -43.15 30.88 -18.19
N VAL A 281 -43.10 29.67 -18.75
CA VAL A 281 -42.66 29.39 -20.12
C VAL A 281 -43.45 28.23 -20.72
N ASN A 282 -43.56 28.21 -22.06
CA ASN A 282 -44.16 27.13 -22.81
C ASN A 282 -43.22 25.91 -22.95
N GLN A 283 -43.67 24.84 -23.63
CA GLN A 283 -42.91 23.61 -23.85
C GLN A 283 -41.58 23.78 -24.62
N TYR A 284 -41.40 24.90 -25.32
CA TYR A 284 -40.16 25.24 -26.05
C TYR A 284 -39.24 26.16 -25.25
N GLY A 285 -39.66 26.59 -24.05
CA GLY A 285 -38.93 27.53 -23.20
C GLY A 285 -39.21 29.00 -23.49
N GLU A 286 -40.25 29.35 -24.26
CA GLU A 286 -40.62 30.75 -24.56
C GLU A 286 -41.52 31.35 -23.46
N GLY A 287 -41.37 32.63 -23.14
CA GLY A 287 -42.01 33.29 -21.99
C GLY A 287 -43.54 33.49 -22.09
N CYS A 288 -44.20 33.38 -20.94
CA CYS A 288 -45.64 33.55 -20.78
C CYS A 288 -45.99 34.75 -19.89
N PHE A 289 -47.20 35.32 -20.04
CA PHE A 289 -47.69 36.43 -19.23
C PHE A 289 -49.11 36.20 -18.71
N TRP A 290 -49.35 36.55 -17.45
CA TRP A 290 -50.64 36.43 -16.77
C TRP A 290 -51.37 37.76 -16.75
N ASP A 291 -52.54 37.87 -17.40
CA ASP A 291 -53.31 39.12 -17.48
C ASP A 291 -54.19 39.43 -16.25
N GLY A 292 -54.09 38.60 -15.21
CA GLY A 292 -54.95 38.65 -14.03
C GLY A 292 -56.14 37.68 -14.09
N VAL A 293 -56.48 37.15 -15.27
CA VAL A 293 -57.59 36.21 -15.49
C VAL A 293 -57.13 34.90 -16.15
N LYS A 294 -56.25 34.97 -17.14
CA LYS A 294 -55.72 33.84 -17.93
C LYS A 294 -54.25 34.05 -18.30
N CYS A 295 -53.54 32.96 -18.51
CA CYS A 295 -52.20 33.01 -19.07
C CYS A 295 -52.28 33.16 -20.58
N MET A 296 -51.38 33.93 -21.16
CA MET A 296 -51.28 34.14 -22.58
C MET A 296 -49.82 34.12 -23.00
N ASN A 297 -49.60 33.79 -24.27
CA ASN A 297 -48.32 34.10 -24.88
C ASN A 297 -48.07 35.61 -24.74
N ILE A 298 -46.82 35.97 -24.52
CA ILE A 298 -46.37 37.35 -24.55
C ILE A 298 -46.57 37.89 -25.98
N LEU A 299 -47.72 38.55 -26.19
CA LEU A 299 -48.12 39.25 -27.42
C LEU A 299 -48.67 40.61 -27.00
N CYS A 300 -48.41 41.65 -27.80
CA CYS A 300 -48.76 43.01 -27.44
C CYS A 300 -50.27 43.24 -27.37
N GLU A 301 -51.02 42.59 -28.26
CA GLU A 301 -52.47 42.67 -28.40
C GLU A 301 -53.21 42.10 -27.19
N ASN A 302 -52.51 41.33 -26.35
CA ASN A 302 -53.03 40.70 -25.15
C ASN A 302 -52.87 41.57 -23.88
N ALA A 303 -52.27 42.75 -23.99
CA ALA A 303 -52.08 43.64 -22.85
C ALA A 303 -53.42 44.22 -22.33
N PRO A 304 -53.55 44.50 -21.02
CA PRO A 304 -54.76 45.11 -20.48
C PRO A 304 -55.10 46.44 -21.16
N SER A 305 -56.39 46.71 -21.38
CA SER A 305 -56.84 48.00 -21.95
C SER A 305 -56.54 49.21 -21.04
N SER A 306 -56.22 48.96 -19.76
CA SER A 306 -55.74 49.96 -18.80
C SER A 306 -54.27 50.35 -19.01
N TYR A 307 -53.53 49.58 -19.82
CA TYR A 307 -52.16 49.91 -20.17
C TYR A 307 -52.21 50.99 -21.24
N THR A 308 -52.24 52.25 -20.78
CA THR A 308 -52.36 53.43 -21.62
C THR A 308 -51.03 54.16 -21.79
N THR A 309 -49.98 53.75 -21.07
CA THR A 309 -48.62 54.29 -21.24
C THR A 309 -47.69 53.30 -21.94
N TYR A 310 -46.62 53.83 -22.50
CA TYR A 310 -45.62 53.02 -23.18
C TYR A 310 -44.90 52.07 -22.23
N GLU A 311 -44.52 52.52 -21.03
CA GLU A 311 -43.82 51.71 -20.02
C GLU A 311 -44.68 50.51 -19.60
N GLN A 312 -46.00 50.72 -19.50
CA GLN A 312 -46.94 49.64 -19.23
C GLN A 312 -46.94 48.60 -20.36
N CYS A 313 -46.97 49.01 -21.62
CA CYS A 313 -46.91 48.10 -22.77
C CYS A 313 -45.57 47.35 -22.90
N GLN A 314 -44.46 48.01 -22.60
CA GLN A 314 -43.13 47.40 -22.62
C GLN A 314 -42.93 46.32 -21.56
N SER A 315 -43.68 46.37 -20.46
CA SER A 315 -43.68 45.31 -19.45
C SER A 315 -44.22 43.97 -19.97
N ILE A 316 -44.97 43.98 -21.08
CA ILE A 316 -45.45 42.77 -21.77
C ILE A 316 -44.35 42.24 -22.68
N HIS A 317 -43.94 43.02 -23.67
CA HIS A 317 -42.83 42.70 -24.58
C HIS A 317 -42.22 43.97 -25.13
N LYS A 318 -40.94 43.90 -25.51
CA LYS A 318 -40.19 45.06 -26.04
C LYS A 318 -40.78 45.70 -27.31
N ILE A 319 -41.58 44.96 -28.08
CA ILE A 319 -42.16 45.45 -29.35
C ILE A 319 -43.53 46.13 -29.18
N CYS A 320 -44.04 46.24 -27.96
CA CYS A 320 -45.41 46.71 -27.71
C CYS A 320 -45.48 48.21 -27.47
N ILE A 321 -46.43 48.88 -28.12
CA ILE A 321 -46.79 50.28 -27.82
C ILE A 321 -48.24 50.43 -27.40
N THR A 322 -48.54 51.50 -26.69
CA THR A 322 -49.92 51.88 -26.33
C THR A 322 -50.64 52.52 -27.51
N ASN A 323 -51.92 52.21 -27.68
CA ASN A 323 -52.85 52.92 -28.57
C ASN A 323 -53.83 53.82 -27.78
N GLY A 324 -53.58 54.01 -26.48
CA GLY A 324 -54.45 54.74 -25.55
C GLY A 324 -55.56 53.90 -24.91
N ASN A 325 -55.77 52.67 -25.37
CA ASN A 325 -56.76 51.71 -24.83
C ASN A 325 -56.19 50.27 -24.88
N GLY A 326 -54.96 50.09 -24.41
CA GLY A 326 -54.22 48.83 -24.46
C GLY A 326 -53.00 48.91 -25.38
N CYS A 327 -52.38 47.76 -25.65
CA CYS A 327 -51.15 47.68 -26.41
C CYS A 327 -51.33 46.99 -27.77
N ILE A 328 -50.50 47.38 -28.73
CA ILE A 328 -50.43 46.82 -30.07
C ILE A 328 -48.97 46.53 -30.43
N SER A 329 -48.74 45.54 -31.29
CA SER A 329 -47.40 45.29 -31.83
C SER A 329 -46.98 46.46 -32.72
N ASN A 330 -45.84 47.05 -32.40
CA ASN A 330 -45.30 48.18 -33.14
C ASN A 330 -44.22 47.69 -34.11
N TYR A 331 -44.60 47.58 -35.39
CA TYR A 331 -43.67 47.29 -36.48
C TYR A 331 -43.09 48.55 -37.13
N GLY A 332 -43.45 49.75 -36.66
CA GLY A 332 -43.01 51.05 -37.18
C GLY A 332 -43.77 52.24 -36.61
N CYS A 333 -43.15 53.43 -36.61
CA CYS A 333 -43.73 54.66 -36.04
C CYS A 333 -45.14 55.00 -36.56
N GLU A 334 -45.46 54.65 -37.80
CA GLU A 334 -46.76 54.87 -38.45
C GLU A 334 -47.94 54.19 -37.75
N PHE A 335 -47.70 53.22 -36.88
CA PHE A 335 -48.73 52.52 -36.11
C PHE A 335 -49.18 53.28 -34.86
N ALA A 336 -48.45 54.31 -34.42
CA ALA A 336 -48.93 55.21 -33.37
C ALA A 336 -49.98 56.17 -33.94
N THR A 337 -51.24 56.01 -33.54
CA THR A 337 -52.39 56.76 -34.08
C THR A 337 -52.71 58.06 -33.35
N THR A 338 -51.94 58.43 -32.31
CA THR A 338 -52.11 59.67 -31.55
C THR A 338 -50.78 60.28 -31.12
N GLU A 339 -50.72 61.61 -31.06
CA GLU A 339 -49.52 62.39 -30.71
C GLU A 339 -48.88 61.96 -29.38
N GLN A 340 -49.70 61.68 -28.37
CA GLN A 340 -49.25 61.29 -27.04
C GLN A 340 -48.37 60.02 -27.03
N PHE A 341 -48.49 59.16 -28.04
CA PHE A 341 -47.79 57.87 -28.11
C PHE A 341 -46.77 57.79 -29.24
N CYS A 342 -46.55 58.90 -29.95
CA CYS A 342 -45.62 58.98 -31.06
C CYS A 342 -44.23 59.40 -30.59
N TYR A 343 -43.51 58.46 -29.99
CA TYR A 343 -42.18 58.76 -29.45
C TYR A 343 -41.10 57.72 -29.86
N LYS A 344 -41.41 56.41 -29.87
CA LYS A 344 -40.52 55.35 -30.40
C LYS A 344 -41.29 54.16 -31.01
N ASP A 345 -40.65 53.44 -31.91
CA ASP A 345 -41.16 52.17 -32.47
C ASP A 345 -40.71 50.93 -31.69
N GLY A 346 -41.19 49.73 -32.08
CA GLY A 346 -40.88 48.46 -31.40
C GLY A 346 -39.42 47.98 -31.58
N GLU A 347 -38.63 48.67 -32.39
CA GLU A 347 -37.18 48.49 -32.53
C GLU A 347 -36.39 49.60 -31.81
N ASP A 348 -37.06 50.40 -30.99
CA ASP A 348 -36.52 51.56 -30.24
C ASP A 348 -36.08 52.74 -31.14
N ASN A 349 -36.52 52.80 -32.41
CA ASN A 349 -36.28 53.96 -33.26
C ASN A 349 -37.16 55.13 -32.84
N GLU A 350 -36.60 56.35 -32.79
CA GLU A 350 -37.37 57.55 -32.43
C GLU A 350 -38.42 57.92 -33.50
N CYS A 351 -39.59 58.33 -33.04
CA CYS A 351 -40.71 58.80 -33.85
C CYS A 351 -41.00 60.28 -33.61
N ILE A 352 -41.68 60.93 -34.56
CA ILE A 352 -42.11 62.32 -34.43
C ILE A 352 -43.53 62.50 -34.98
N TRP A 353 -44.37 63.20 -34.24
CA TRP A 353 -45.74 63.49 -34.68
C TRP A 353 -45.75 64.70 -35.60
N ARG A 354 -46.16 64.53 -36.86
CA ARG A 354 -46.28 65.64 -37.83
C ARG A 354 -47.46 65.42 -38.76
N ASN A 355 -48.15 66.51 -39.11
CA ASN A 355 -49.28 66.50 -40.05
C ASN A 355 -50.36 65.45 -39.68
N ASN A 356 -50.66 65.32 -38.39
CA ASN A 356 -51.66 64.38 -37.86
C ASN A 356 -51.36 62.88 -38.09
N HIS A 357 -50.11 62.54 -38.36
CA HIS A 357 -49.62 61.15 -38.42
C HIS A 357 -48.29 61.04 -37.66
N CYS A 358 -48.06 59.88 -37.04
CA CYS A 358 -46.74 59.57 -36.50
C CYS A 358 -45.84 59.06 -37.63
N THR A 359 -44.64 59.59 -37.74
CA THR A 359 -43.66 59.08 -38.70
C THR A 359 -42.32 58.87 -38.02
N ARG A 360 -41.47 58.06 -38.66
CA ARG A 360 -40.11 57.88 -38.18
C ARG A 360 -39.39 59.22 -38.15
N LYS A 361 -38.72 59.51 -37.04
CA LYS A 361 -37.90 60.71 -36.92
C LYS A 361 -36.75 60.56 -37.91
N GLN A 362 -36.62 61.53 -38.80
CA GLN A 362 -35.54 61.60 -39.78
C GLN A 362 -34.88 62.97 -39.65
N CYS A 363 -33.61 63.09 -40.05
CA CYS A 363 -32.86 64.33 -39.89
C CYS A 363 -33.52 65.52 -40.58
N GLN A 364 -34.19 65.29 -41.71
CA GLN A 364 -34.91 66.28 -42.49
C GLN A 364 -36.16 66.84 -41.77
N HIS A 365 -36.60 66.18 -40.68
CA HIS A 365 -37.68 66.66 -39.83
C HIS A 365 -37.22 67.66 -38.75
N ALA A 366 -35.92 67.87 -38.60
CA ALA A 366 -35.41 68.94 -37.75
C ALA A 366 -35.82 70.30 -38.34
N GLY A 367 -36.44 71.15 -37.52
CA GLY A 367 -36.81 72.50 -37.95
C GLY A 367 -35.60 73.37 -38.28
N ASP A 368 -35.84 74.52 -38.92
CA ASP A 368 -34.78 75.45 -39.34
C ASP A 368 -33.94 76.04 -38.18
N ASN A 369 -34.33 75.79 -36.93
CA ASN A 369 -33.63 76.28 -35.73
C ASN A 369 -32.49 75.36 -35.26
N TYR A 370 -32.31 74.19 -35.86
CA TYR A 370 -31.22 73.27 -35.53
C TYR A 370 -30.02 73.51 -36.46
N PHE A 371 -28.88 73.92 -35.88
CA PHE A 371 -27.64 74.26 -36.57
C PHE A 371 -26.45 73.48 -36.03
N GLY A 372 -25.61 72.98 -36.94
CA GLY A 372 -24.35 72.32 -36.60
C GLY A 372 -24.51 70.92 -36.00
N TYR A 373 -23.36 70.27 -35.77
CA TYR A 373 -23.28 68.88 -35.33
C TYR A 373 -23.99 68.65 -33.99
N GLU A 374 -23.73 69.47 -32.97
CA GLU A 374 -24.24 69.25 -31.62
C GLU A 374 -25.77 69.33 -31.55
N GLN A 375 -26.38 70.36 -32.14
CA GLN A 375 -27.83 70.54 -32.09
C GLN A 375 -28.55 69.46 -32.93
N CYS A 376 -28.00 69.10 -34.09
CA CYS A 376 -28.57 68.04 -34.91
C CYS A 376 -28.41 66.65 -34.31
N GLN A 377 -27.29 66.38 -33.63
CA GLN A 377 -27.10 65.14 -32.88
C GLN A 377 -28.05 65.05 -31.68
N GLN A 378 -28.31 66.18 -31.01
CA GLN A 378 -29.32 66.27 -29.95
C GLN A 378 -30.73 66.05 -30.50
N PHE A 379 -31.01 66.47 -31.74
CA PHE A 379 -32.27 66.15 -32.40
C PHE A 379 -32.37 64.65 -32.67
N MET A 380 -31.39 64.02 -33.32
CA MET A 380 -31.32 62.57 -33.49
C MET A 380 -29.86 62.15 -33.70
N PHE A 381 -29.40 61.10 -33.01
CA PHE A 381 -27.98 60.72 -32.98
C PHE A 381 -27.34 60.49 -34.36
N GLN A 382 -28.13 59.99 -35.32
CA GLN A 382 -27.70 59.70 -36.70
C GLN A 382 -27.61 60.97 -37.57
N CYS A 383 -27.88 62.16 -37.02
CA CYS A 383 -27.95 63.41 -37.76
C CYS A 383 -26.76 64.33 -37.51
N THR A 384 -26.53 65.22 -38.47
CA THR A 384 -25.52 66.27 -38.42
C THR A 384 -26.05 67.53 -39.10
N GLY A 385 -25.41 68.68 -38.86
CA GLY A 385 -25.80 69.94 -39.48
C GLY A 385 -25.55 69.92 -40.98
N ASN A 386 -26.44 70.55 -41.75
CA ASN A 386 -26.17 70.83 -43.15
C ASN A 386 -25.09 71.93 -43.25
N ASN A 387 -24.01 71.68 -43.99
CA ASN A 387 -22.84 72.58 -44.05
C ASN A 387 -23.15 73.96 -44.67
N ASP A 388 -24.26 74.11 -45.42
CA ASP A 388 -24.59 75.34 -46.15
C ASP A 388 -26.04 75.86 -45.95
N LYS A 389 -26.86 75.27 -45.05
CA LYS A 389 -28.26 75.70 -44.77
C LYS A 389 -28.70 75.38 -43.32
N SER A 390 -29.79 75.99 -42.86
CA SER A 390 -30.51 75.56 -41.65
C SER A 390 -31.03 74.12 -41.79
N GLY A 391 -31.09 73.38 -40.67
CA GLY A 391 -31.63 72.02 -40.61
C GLY A 391 -30.58 70.90 -40.60
N CYS A 392 -31.06 69.67 -40.34
CA CYS A 392 -30.22 68.48 -40.14
C CYS A 392 -30.29 67.51 -41.32
N VAL A 393 -29.20 66.79 -41.56
CA VAL A 393 -29.06 65.72 -42.57
C VAL A 393 -28.46 64.47 -41.93
N GLU A 394 -28.62 63.31 -42.57
CA GLU A 394 -28.00 62.07 -42.11
C GLU A 394 -26.47 62.17 -42.15
N LYS A 395 -25.81 61.58 -41.15
CA LYS A 395 -24.36 61.47 -41.13
C LYS A 395 -23.89 60.68 -42.36
N SER A 396 -22.87 61.19 -43.01
CA SER A 396 -22.10 60.54 -44.06
C SER A 396 -20.63 60.89 -43.85
N CYS A 397 -19.70 60.10 -44.35
CA CYS A 397 -18.29 60.45 -44.12
C CYS A 397 -17.95 61.85 -44.69
N GLN A 398 -18.66 62.32 -45.71
CA GLN A 398 -18.46 63.60 -46.37
C GLN A 398 -18.92 64.82 -45.56
N ASN A 399 -19.92 64.66 -44.68
CA ASN A 399 -20.45 65.76 -43.85
C ASN A 399 -20.00 65.65 -42.38
N ALA A 400 -19.00 64.81 -42.10
CA ALA A 400 -18.35 64.75 -40.82
C ALA A 400 -17.68 66.09 -40.46
N PRO A 401 -17.76 66.53 -39.19
CA PRO A 401 -17.16 67.78 -38.77
C PRO A 401 -15.65 67.83 -39.04
N ILE A 402 -15.17 68.93 -39.60
CA ILE A 402 -13.77 69.11 -39.99
C ILE A 402 -12.79 69.02 -38.79
N GLN A 403 -13.27 69.27 -37.57
CA GLN A 403 -12.47 69.14 -36.36
C GLN A 403 -12.14 67.69 -35.97
N PHE A 404 -12.84 66.71 -36.55
CA PHE A 404 -12.52 65.30 -36.28
C PHE A 404 -11.18 64.97 -36.90
N SER A 405 -10.22 64.63 -36.04
CA SER A 405 -8.81 64.48 -36.38
C SER A 405 -8.26 63.10 -36.00
N THR A 406 -9.07 62.28 -35.32
CA THR A 406 -8.72 60.92 -34.90
C THR A 406 -9.64 59.88 -35.54
N ASN A 407 -9.16 58.64 -35.68
CA ASN A 407 -9.94 57.58 -36.31
C ASN A 407 -11.07 57.11 -35.39
N GLN A 408 -10.85 57.21 -34.08
CA GLN A 408 -11.89 57.01 -33.08
C GLN A 408 -13.05 58.00 -33.23
N GLU A 409 -12.80 59.27 -33.52
CA GLU A 409 -13.87 60.25 -33.77
C GLU A 409 -14.68 59.89 -35.03
N CYS A 410 -14.02 59.45 -36.11
CA CYS A 410 -14.68 59.02 -37.33
C CYS A 410 -15.45 57.71 -37.17
N GLU A 411 -14.91 56.75 -36.43
CA GLU A 411 -15.59 55.50 -36.08
C GLU A 411 -16.77 55.75 -35.13
N SER A 412 -16.64 56.70 -34.20
CA SER A 412 -17.74 57.10 -33.31
C SER A 412 -18.83 57.87 -34.08
N TYR A 413 -18.44 58.60 -35.13
CA TYR A 413 -19.37 59.32 -35.99
C TYR A 413 -20.19 58.38 -36.87
N LEU A 414 -19.53 57.42 -37.52
CA LEU A 414 -20.12 56.39 -38.39
C LEU A 414 -19.45 55.01 -38.13
N PRO A 415 -20.04 54.19 -37.24
CA PRO A 415 -19.46 52.92 -36.80
C PRO A 415 -19.40 51.82 -37.86
N ASN A 416 -18.72 50.72 -37.52
CA ASN A 416 -18.49 49.52 -38.31
C ASN A 416 -17.42 49.70 -39.40
N ASN A 417 -16.36 50.46 -39.11
CA ASN A 417 -15.26 50.74 -40.04
C ASN A 417 -15.72 51.35 -41.37
N GLN A 418 -16.85 52.07 -41.38
CA GLN A 418 -17.41 52.68 -42.60
C GLN A 418 -16.66 53.95 -42.99
N CYS A 419 -16.21 54.72 -41.99
CA CYS A 419 -15.46 55.95 -42.19
C CYS A 419 -14.10 55.88 -41.51
N ILE A 420 -13.13 56.58 -42.10
CA ILE A 420 -11.79 56.78 -41.56
C ILE A 420 -11.44 58.26 -41.56
N THR A 421 -10.49 58.67 -40.72
CA THR A 421 -10.00 60.05 -40.69
C THR A 421 -9.38 60.47 -42.02
N LYS A 422 -9.73 61.68 -42.45
CA LYS A 422 -9.18 62.32 -43.63
C LYS A 422 -8.01 63.24 -43.24
N LYS A 423 -6.98 63.27 -44.07
CA LYS A 423 -5.87 64.22 -43.93
C LYS A 423 -6.38 65.67 -43.99
N GLY A 424 -6.09 66.46 -42.95
CA GLY A 424 -6.54 67.85 -42.83
C GLY A 424 -7.86 68.04 -42.07
N GLY A 425 -8.40 66.97 -41.46
CA GLY A 425 -9.62 67.02 -40.63
C GLY A 425 -10.88 66.56 -41.38
N GLY A 426 -11.85 66.05 -40.62
CA GLY A 426 -13.05 65.39 -41.12
C GLY A 426 -12.84 63.91 -41.43
N CYS A 427 -13.89 63.27 -41.92
CA CYS A 427 -13.89 61.84 -42.25
C CYS A 427 -13.96 61.60 -43.77
N ARG A 428 -13.66 60.37 -44.19
CA ARG A 428 -13.89 59.86 -45.54
C ARG A 428 -14.28 58.40 -45.49
N LYS A 429 -14.83 57.86 -46.58
CA LYS A 429 -15.14 56.42 -46.65
C LYS A 429 -13.87 55.60 -46.43
N ASN A 430 -13.98 54.54 -45.64
CA ASN A 430 -12.91 53.57 -45.49
C ASN A 430 -12.58 52.93 -46.85
N VAL A 431 -11.34 52.47 -47.01
CA VAL A 431 -10.80 51.84 -48.22
C VAL A 431 -9.87 50.70 -47.82
N ILE A 432 -9.49 49.83 -48.77
CA ILE A 432 -8.48 48.77 -48.53
C ILE A 432 -7.15 49.37 -48.03
N CYS A 433 -6.39 48.64 -47.20
CA CYS A 433 -5.23 49.17 -46.46
C CYS A 433 -4.30 50.07 -47.31
N VAL A 434 -3.95 49.63 -48.53
CA VAL A 434 -3.00 50.35 -49.42
C VAL A 434 -3.44 51.77 -49.81
N TYR A 435 -4.73 52.08 -49.71
CA TYR A 435 -5.30 53.39 -50.05
C TYR A 435 -5.59 54.28 -48.82
N ILE A 436 -5.31 53.77 -47.62
CA ILE A 436 -5.36 54.57 -46.39
C ILE A 436 -4.08 55.43 -46.33
N ASP A 437 -4.28 56.74 -46.20
CA ASP A 437 -3.24 57.77 -46.36
C ASP A 437 -2.96 58.54 -45.05
N THR A 438 -3.52 58.08 -43.94
CA THR A 438 -3.28 58.60 -42.59
C THR A 438 -2.88 57.46 -41.66
N GLU A 439 -1.86 57.71 -40.83
CA GLU A 439 -1.36 56.75 -39.83
C GLU A 439 -2.46 56.33 -38.86
N GLU A 440 -3.22 57.31 -38.40
CA GLU A 440 -4.29 57.14 -37.42
C GLU A 440 -5.41 56.22 -37.94
N ALA A 441 -5.72 56.25 -39.23
CA ALA A 441 -6.73 55.40 -39.85
C ALA A 441 -6.24 53.98 -40.19
N CYS A 442 -4.93 53.75 -40.18
CA CYS A 442 -4.34 52.51 -40.66
C CYS A 442 -4.44 51.40 -39.62
N LYS A 443 -5.65 50.84 -39.46
CA LYS A 443 -5.94 49.81 -38.47
C LYS A 443 -6.69 48.62 -39.06
N ILE A 444 -7.87 48.87 -39.63
CA ILE A 444 -8.71 47.84 -40.25
C ILE A 444 -9.29 48.44 -41.53
N ASP A 445 -9.21 47.68 -42.61
CA ASP A 445 -9.75 48.10 -43.90
C ASP A 445 -11.21 47.70 -44.12
N THR A 446 -11.77 48.09 -45.26
CA THR A 446 -13.17 47.78 -45.63
C THR A 446 -13.49 46.30 -45.77
N LEU A 447 -12.48 45.44 -45.90
CA LEU A 447 -12.65 43.98 -46.01
C LEU A 447 -12.46 43.28 -44.66
N GLY A 448 -12.24 44.04 -43.58
CA GLY A 448 -11.90 43.50 -42.26
C GLY A 448 -10.44 43.04 -42.14
N SER A 449 -9.57 43.36 -43.11
CA SER A 449 -8.15 43.04 -43.00
C SER A 449 -7.47 44.00 -42.04
N THR A 450 -6.63 43.48 -41.16
CA THR A 450 -5.77 44.30 -40.29
C THR A 450 -4.65 44.96 -41.08
N CYS A 451 -4.40 46.22 -40.80
CA CYS A 451 -3.40 47.06 -41.45
C CYS A 451 -2.35 47.56 -40.44
N PHE A 452 -1.17 47.91 -40.93
CA PHE A 452 -0.15 48.61 -40.16
C PHE A 452 0.42 49.79 -40.97
N TRP A 453 0.85 50.84 -40.26
CA TRP A 453 1.47 51.99 -40.91
C TRP A 453 2.96 51.73 -41.13
N ASN A 454 3.39 51.77 -42.38
CA ASN A 454 4.79 51.68 -42.75
C ASN A 454 5.40 53.09 -42.73
N TYR A 455 6.11 53.42 -41.66
CA TYR A 455 6.77 54.73 -41.48
C TYR A 455 7.89 55.01 -42.49
N GLN A 456 8.48 53.98 -43.12
CA GLN A 456 9.55 54.15 -44.11
C GLN A 456 8.97 54.58 -45.46
N GLU A 457 7.87 53.97 -45.87
CA GLU A 457 7.16 54.32 -47.11
C GLU A 457 6.11 55.41 -46.92
N ASN A 458 5.80 55.74 -45.67
CA ASN A 458 4.70 56.62 -45.25
C ASN A 458 3.36 56.20 -45.86
N LYS A 459 3.08 54.89 -45.82
CA LYS A 459 1.91 54.25 -46.42
C LYS A 459 1.34 53.18 -45.50
N CYS A 460 0.03 52.98 -45.57
CA CYS A 460 -0.64 51.88 -44.90
C CYS A 460 -0.52 50.58 -45.70
N GLN A 461 -0.23 49.46 -45.04
CA GLN A 461 -0.03 48.15 -45.68
C GLN A 461 -0.84 47.06 -44.94
N LYS A 462 -1.22 46.01 -45.66
CA LYS A 462 -1.98 44.87 -45.10
C LYS A 462 -1.05 43.93 -44.33
N ILE A 463 -1.46 43.51 -43.14
CA ILE A 463 -0.78 42.45 -42.38
C ILE A 463 -1.10 41.10 -43.04
N THR A 464 -0.08 40.35 -43.42
CA THR A 464 -0.23 38.98 -43.95
C THR A 464 0.33 37.94 -42.99
N THR A 465 1.51 38.22 -42.42
CA THR A 465 2.18 37.43 -41.38
C THR A 465 2.77 38.35 -40.32
N CYS A 466 3.14 37.85 -39.14
CA CYS A 466 3.82 38.67 -38.14
C CYS A 466 5.06 39.37 -38.71
N SER A 467 5.83 38.70 -39.57
CA SER A 467 7.02 39.27 -40.20
C SER A 467 6.76 40.43 -41.17
N SER A 468 5.51 40.61 -41.62
CA SER A 468 5.14 41.79 -42.41
C SER A 468 5.04 43.07 -41.59
N ILE A 469 4.97 42.97 -40.25
CA ILE A 469 4.84 44.11 -39.35
C ILE A 469 6.23 44.70 -39.04
N LEU A 470 6.43 45.97 -39.42
CA LEU A 470 7.73 46.65 -39.31
C LEU A 470 7.87 47.56 -38.08
N ASN A 471 6.86 47.59 -37.19
CA ASN A 471 6.88 48.42 -35.98
C ASN A 471 6.38 47.64 -34.74
N GLN A 472 6.84 48.04 -33.56
CA GLN A 472 6.54 47.36 -32.29
C GLN A 472 5.07 47.47 -31.87
N LYS A 473 4.45 48.63 -32.09
CA LYS A 473 3.09 48.92 -31.62
C LYS A 473 2.04 48.00 -32.23
N ASP A 474 2.23 47.61 -33.49
CA ASP A 474 1.26 46.79 -34.23
C ASP A 474 1.58 45.27 -34.16
N CYS A 475 2.66 44.86 -33.49
CA CYS A 475 3.10 43.46 -33.41
C CYS A 475 2.34 42.66 -32.35
N ILE A 476 1.07 42.36 -32.63
CA ILE A 476 0.17 41.70 -31.65
C ILE A 476 -0.38 40.38 -32.19
N LYS A 477 -1.02 40.40 -33.38
CA LYS A 477 -1.54 39.21 -34.07
C LYS A 477 -1.42 39.36 -35.58
N ASP A 478 -1.38 38.24 -36.29
CA ASP A 478 -1.49 38.21 -37.75
C ASP A 478 -2.95 38.13 -38.23
N ASN A 479 -3.15 38.03 -39.55
CA ASN A 479 -4.48 37.97 -40.18
C ASN A 479 -5.24 36.64 -39.92
N ASN A 480 -4.58 35.62 -39.35
CA ASN A 480 -5.17 34.35 -38.95
C ASN A 480 -5.40 34.29 -37.42
N ASN A 481 -5.34 35.42 -36.72
CA ASN A 481 -5.41 35.53 -35.26
C ASN A 481 -4.26 34.81 -34.52
N GLN A 482 -3.15 34.49 -35.18
CA GLN A 482 -1.98 33.92 -34.50
C GLN A 482 -1.23 35.03 -33.73
N PRO A 483 -0.81 34.78 -32.48
CA PRO A 483 -0.10 35.77 -31.68
C PRO A 483 1.29 36.08 -32.26
N CYS A 484 1.65 37.36 -32.25
CA CYS A 484 2.96 37.87 -32.63
C CYS A 484 3.70 38.44 -31.41
N ASP A 485 5.01 38.54 -31.49
CA ASP A 485 5.83 39.22 -30.48
C ASP A 485 6.97 40.03 -31.12
N TRP A 486 7.31 41.17 -30.50
CA TRP A 486 8.35 42.07 -30.98
C TRP A 486 9.68 41.73 -30.29
N ILE A 487 10.60 41.16 -31.05
CA ILE A 487 11.89 40.73 -30.51
C ILE A 487 12.94 41.84 -30.57
N GLN A 488 13.99 41.70 -29.76
CA GLN A 488 15.09 42.68 -29.62
C GLN A 488 15.81 43.03 -30.94
N SER A 489 15.68 42.22 -31.99
CA SER A 489 16.22 42.49 -33.33
C SER A 489 15.41 43.50 -34.15
N ASN A 490 14.46 44.22 -33.53
CA ASN A 490 13.53 45.15 -34.19
C ASN A 490 12.72 44.51 -35.33
N LYS A 491 12.25 43.28 -35.09
CA LYS A 491 11.40 42.54 -36.02
C LYS A 491 10.22 41.94 -35.28
N CYS A 492 9.06 41.93 -35.93
CA CYS A 492 7.90 41.20 -35.45
C CYS A 492 7.97 39.74 -35.92
N VAL A 493 7.79 38.80 -35.00
CA VAL A 493 7.83 37.35 -35.28
C VAL A 493 6.59 36.68 -34.72
N GLN A 494 6.24 35.51 -35.25
CA GLN A 494 5.17 34.71 -34.68
C GLN A 494 5.58 34.23 -33.29
N LYS A 495 4.69 34.29 -32.29
CA LYS A 495 4.97 33.85 -30.92
C LYS A 495 4.94 32.31 -30.85
N THR A 496 6.13 31.69 -30.83
CA THR A 496 6.36 30.24 -30.80
C THR A 496 7.52 29.96 -29.85
N CYS A 497 7.72 28.70 -29.42
CA CYS A 497 8.85 28.39 -28.53
C CYS A 497 10.19 28.83 -29.13
N ASP A 498 10.38 28.69 -30.45
CA ASP A 498 11.66 28.99 -31.13
C ASP A 498 11.93 30.49 -31.32
N THR A 499 10.89 31.32 -31.26
CA THR A 499 10.96 32.77 -31.41
C THR A 499 10.91 33.51 -30.06
N ALA A 500 10.86 32.76 -28.95
CA ALA A 500 10.79 33.33 -27.61
C ALA A 500 12.03 34.18 -27.28
N PRO A 501 11.89 35.31 -26.57
CA PRO A 501 13.01 36.21 -26.29
C PRO A 501 14.15 35.57 -25.50
N LEU A 502 15.39 35.88 -25.87
CA LEU A 502 16.60 35.35 -25.20
C LEU A 502 16.71 35.75 -23.71
N GLN A 503 15.99 36.77 -23.25
CA GLN A 503 15.95 37.14 -21.83
C GLN A 503 15.19 36.17 -20.92
N LEU A 504 14.47 35.18 -21.50
CA LEU A 504 13.84 34.11 -20.73
C LEU A 504 14.93 33.08 -20.39
N LEU A 505 15.43 33.15 -19.16
CA LEU A 505 16.57 32.37 -18.68
C LEU A 505 16.14 31.14 -17.88
N THR A 506 14.93 31.14 -17.32
CA THR A 506 14.45 30.05 -16.45
C THR A 506 13.26 29.29 -17.03
N GLU A 507 13.07 28.05 -16.55
CA GLU A 507 11.92 27.22 -16.93
C GLU A 507 10.59 27.93 -16.59
N LYS A 508 10.52 28.56 -15.42
CA LYS A 508 9.35 29.34 -14.98
C LYS A 508 9.03 30.49 -15.93
N GLN A 509 10.05 31.23 -16.36
CA GLN A 509 9.90 32.34 -17.32
C GLN A 509 9.37 31.86 -18.68
N CYS A 510 9.81 30.70 -19.16
CA CYS A 510 9.25 30.10 -20.38
C CYS A 510 7.79 29.67 -20.21
N GLN A 511 7.43 29.07 -19.07
CA GLN A 511 6.05 28.67 -18.79
C GLN A 511 5.12 29.88 -18.65
N GLU A 512 5.55 30.93 -17.94
CA GLU A 512 4.82 32.19 -17.77
C GLU A 512 4.73 33.03 -19.05
N TYR A 513 5.53 32.74 -20.08
CA TYR A 513 5.46 33.44 -21.36
C TYR A 513 4.42 32.83 -22.32
N PHE A 514 4.06 31.55 -22.13
CA PHE A 514 3.14 30.78 -22.98
C PHE A 514 1.85 30.28 -22.28
N ASN A 515 1.65 30.64 -21.01
CA ASN A 515 0.45 30.40 -20.20
C ASN A 515 -0.88 30.79 -20.88
N ASP A 516 -0.89 31.83 -21.72
CA ASP A 516 -2.09 32.24 -22.47
C ASP A 516 -2.36 31.41 -23.75
N MET A 517 -1.49 30.44 -24.08
CA MET A 517 -1.58 29.59 -25.28
C MET A 517 -1.92 28.14 -24.94
N ASN A 518 -3.19 27.77 -25.10
CA ASN A 518 -3.65 26.39 -24.91
C ASN A 518 -2.90 25.41 -25.84
N GLY A 519 -2.31 24.36 -25.26
CA GLY A 519 -1.65 23.27 -25.99
C GLY A 519 -0.19 23.49 -26.38
N THR A 520 0.42 24.64 -26.05
CA THR A 520 1.85 24.91 -26.30
C THR A 520 2.71 24.51 -25.09
N ILE A 521 3.63 23.55 -25.25
CA ILE A 521 4.51 23.09 -24.16
C ILE A 521 5.97 23.45 -24.50
N CYS A 522 6.44 24.58 -23.96
CA CYS A 522 7.81 25.04 -24.11
C CYS A 522 8.64 24.76 -22.84
N THR A 523 9.96 24.74 -23.01
CA THR A 523 10.95 24.60 -21.93
C THR A 523 12.13 25.53 -22.18
N SER A 524 12.93 25.81 -21.14
CA SER A 524 14.11 26.68 -21.24
C SER A 524 15.17 26.16 -22.20
N LYS A 525 15.85 27.08 -22.90
CA LYS A 525 16.93 26.81 -23.85
C LYS A 525 18.28 27.28 -23.30
N LEU A 526 19.36 26.56 -23.63
CA LEU A 526 20.71 26.94 -23.26
C LEU A 526 21.06 28.31 -23.85
N ASN A 527 21.60 29.22 -23.01
CA ASN A 527 21.88 30.63 -23.32
C ASN A 527 20.65 31.54 -23.50
N GLY A 528 19.47 31.10 -23.03
CA GLY A 528 18.25 31.90 -23.00
C GLY A 528 17.29 31.63 -24.16
N GLY A 529 16.04 32.05 -23.98
CA GLY A 529 14.91 31.72 -24.85
C GLY A 529 14.26 30.39 -24.48
N CYS A 530 13.27 29.99 -25.28
CA CYS A 530 12.53 28.75 -25.08
C CYS A 530 12.73 27.80 -26.27
N LYS A 531 12.25 26.57 -26.12
CA LYS A 531 12.13 25.58 -27.20
C LYS A 531 10.99 24.62 -26.89
N MET A 532 10.57 23.84 -27.88
CA MET A 532 9.59 22.78 -27.66
C MET A 532 10.13 21.73 -26.67
N LYS A 533 9.30 21.36 -25.68
CA LYS A 533 9.63 20.28 -24.76
C LYS A 533 9.62 18.94 -25.50
N SER A 534 10.63 18.11 -25.28
CA SER A 534 10.79 16.81 -25.97
C SER A 534 11.28 15.73 -24.99
N SER A 535 12.03 14.72 -25.44
CA SER A 535 12.59 13.69 -24.55
C SER A 535 13.64 14.25 -23.60
N CYS A 536 13.86 13.59 -22.45
CA CYS A 536 14.88 14.00 -21.46
C CYS A 536 16.26 14.19 -22.09
N GLN A 537 16.69 13.31 -23.00
CA GLN A 537 18.01 13.39 -23.66
C GLN A 537 18.22 14.66 -24.49
N ASN A 538 17.13 15.29 -24.94
CA ASN A 538 17.18 16.50 -25.74
C ASN A 538 17.14 17.76 -24.89
N GLN A 539 17.00 17.65 -23.56
CA GLN A 539 17.01 18.80 -22.65
C GLN A 539 18.45 19.28 -22.41
N GLN A 540 18.65 20.59 -22.49
CA GLN A 540 19.99 21.19 -22.55
C GLN A 540 20.38 21.94 -21.28
N THR A 541 19.46 22.09 -20.32
CA THR A 541 19.68 22.82 -19.08
C THR A 541 19.21 21.99 -17.88
N GLN A 542 19.81 22.21 -16.72
CA GLN A 542 19.39 21.55 -15.47
C GLN A 542 17.93 21.88 -15.14
N GLU A 543 17.51 23.12 -15.36
CA GLU A 543 16.13 23.56 -15.08
C GLU A 543 15.08 22.93 -16.03
N SER A 544 15.44 22.68 -17.30
CA SER A 544 14.57 21.96 -18.25
C SER A 544 14.51 20.45 -18.02
N CYS A 545 15.49 19.91 -17.27
CA CYS A 545 15.63 18.48 -16.99
C CYS A 545 14.75 18.02 -15.82
N ASN A 546 13.44 18.18 -15.95
CA ASN A 546 12.46 17.80 -14.93
C ASN A 546 11.57 16.63 -15.39
N MET A 547 10.89 16.80 -16.51
CA MET A 547 10.03 15.82 -17.15
C MET A 547 10.10 15.94 -18.67
N ASP A 548 9.81 14.85 -19.38
CA ASP A 548 9.64 14.87 -20.83
C ASP A 548 8.21 15.25 -21.25
N ILE A 549 7.95 15.28 -22.56
CA ILE A 549 6.61 15.56 -23.13
C ILE A 549 5.54 14.50 -22.78
N LYS A 550 5.94 13.31 -22.31
CA LYS A 550 5.03 12.21 -21.91
C LYS A 550 4.79 12.17 -20.40
N GLY A 551 5.48 13.02 -19.63
CA GLY A 551 5.40 13.05 -18.16
C GLY A 551 6.43 12.16 -17.44
N ASN A 552 7.41 11.57 -18.14
CA ASN A 552 8.47 10.80 -17.50
C ASN A 552 9.45 11.72 -16.78
N GLN A 553 9.88 11.38 -15.57
CA GLN A 553 10.87 12.17 -14.82
C GLN A 553 12.27 12.07 -15.45
N CYS A 554 12.94 13.21 -15.52
CA CYS A 554 14.30 13.32 -16.02
C CYS A 554 15.29 13.52 -14.86
N PHE A 555 16.54 13.12 -15.07
CA PHE A 555 17.65 13.31 -14.15
C PHE A 555 18.78 14.07 -14.82
N TRP A 556 19.24 15.13 -14.16
CA TRP A 556 20.36 15.93 -14.63
C TRP A 556 21.66 15.31 -14.12
N ASN A 557 22.50 14.84 -15.05
CA ASN A 557 23.83 14.37 -14.70
C ASN A 557 24.79 15.55 -14.64
N ASP A 558 25.18 15.94 -13.42
CA ASP A 558 26.07 17.08 -13.19
C ASP A 558 27.48 16.91 -13.74
N THR A 559 27.96 15.67 -13.86
CA THR A 559 29.29 15.34 -14.40
C THR A 559 29.31 15.45 -15.92
N LEU A 560 28.29 14.92 -16.60
CA LEU A 560 28.19 14.90 -18.06
C LEU A 560 27.53 16.16 -18.64
N LYS A 561 26.93 17.01 -17.79
CA LYS A 561 26.13 18.18 -18.19
C LYS A 561 25.04 17.80 -19.21
N GLN A 562 24.43 16.65 -18.99
CA GLN A 562 23.41 16.07 -19.87
C GLN A 562 22.22 15.59 -19.04
N CYS A 563 21.04 15.77 -19.61
CA CYS A 563 19.80 15.25 -19.05
C CYS A 563 19.55 13.83 -19.57
N LYS A 564 19.20 12.89 -18.70
CA LYS A 564 18.78 11.53 -19.09
C LYS A 564 17.42 11.19 -18.48
N LEU A 565 16.81 10.12 -18.97
CA LEU A 565 15.66 9.53 -18.28
C LEU A 565 16.14 9.04 -16.91
N LYS A 566 15.39 9.33 -15.85
CA LYS A 566 15.81 8.95 -14.50
C LYS A 566 15.56 7.45 -14.30
N GLU A 567 16.61 6.71 -13.96
CA GLU A 567 16.61 5.25 -13.80
C GLU A 567 16.50 4.87 -12.31
N CYS A 568 16.15 3.61 -11.99
CA CYS A 568 16.03 3.16 -10.60
C CYS A 568 17.32 3.46 -9.79
N ASN A 569 18.48 3.19 -10.39
CA ASN A 569 19.78 3.36 -9.74
C ASN A 569 20.13 4.82 -9.44
N ASP A 570 19.40 5.79 -10.01
CA ASP A 570 19.58 7.22 -9.71
C ASP A 570 18.82 7.65 -8.43
N ILE A 571 18.12 6.72 -7.77
CA ILE A 571 17.30 6.97 -6.58
C ILE A 571 18.00 6.37 -5.37
N HIS A 572 18.22 7.21 -4.37
CA HIS A 572 18.67 6.79 -3.06
C HIS A 572 17.45 6.66 -2.14
N SER A 573 17.04 5.43 -1.86
CA SER A 573 16.02 5.13 -0.88
C SER A 573 16.22 3.72 -0.31
N ASN A 574 15.93 3.59 0.99
CA ASN A 574 15.87 2.33 1.71
C ASN A 574 14.44 1.79 1.82
N SER A 575 13.48 2.38 1.11
CA SER A 575 12.07 2.05 1.20
C SER A 575 11.56 1.51 -0.13
N PHE A 576 10.96 0.32 -0.09
CA PHE A 576 10.35 -0.30 -1.27
C PHE A 576 9.26 0.62 -1.82
N GLN A 577 8.44 1.19 -0.94
CA GLN A 577 7.36 2.08 -1.33
C GLN A 577 7.86 3.33 -2.08
N GLU A 578 9.00 3.89 -1.65
CA GLU A 578 9.60 5.05 -2.31
C GLU A 578 10.22 4.68 -3.66
N CYS A 579 10.94 3.56 -3.75
CA CYS A 579 11.46 3.05 -5.02
C CYS A 579 10.33 2.75 -6.02
N TYR A 580 9.28 2.06 -5.55
CA TYR A 580 8.18 1.59 -6.38
C TYR A 580 7.23 2.71 -6.81
N SER A 581 6.98 3.71 -5.94
CA SER A 581 6.14 4.88 -6.28
C SER A 581 6.81 5.79 -7.31
N PHE A 582 8.14 5.85 -7.34
CA PHE A 582 8.88 6.57 -8.36
C PHE A 582 8.72 5.90 -9.74
N ASN A 583 8.91 4.58 -9.79
CA ASN A 583 8.72 3.78 -10.99
C ASN A 583 8.37 2.36 -10.57
N ASN A 584 7.23 1.87 -11.05
CA ASN A 584 6.70 0.55 -10.72
C ASN A 584 7.60 -0.62 -11.18
N ASN A 585 8.66 -0.32 -11.95
CA ASN A 585 9.72 -1.27 -12.30
C ASN A 585 10.95 -1.18 -11.39
N CYS A 586 10.88 -0.53 -10.22
CA CYS A 586 11.98 -0.44 -9.26
C CYS A 586 11.66 -1.14 -7.94
N THR A 587 12.69 -1.67 -7.29
CA THR A 587 12.69 -2.22 -5.92
C THR A 587 13.90 -1.71 -5.15
N ILE A 588 14.01 -2.06 -3.86
CA ILE A 588 15.18 -1.75 -3.04
C ILE A 588 16.37 -2.60 -3.50
N GLY A 589 17.54 -1.98 -3.63
CA GLY A 589 18.81 -2.65 -3.86
C GLY A 589 19.80 -2.48 -2.69
N LEU A 590 21.03 -2.96 -2.89
CA LEU A 590 22.09 -2.85 -1.89
C LEU A 590 22.52 -1.38 -1.68
N ASN A 591 23.01 -1.08 -0.47
CA ASN A 591 23.56 0.24 -0.09
C ASN A 591 22.58 1.42 -0.23
N GLY A 592 21.27 1.15 -0.21
CA GLY A 592 20.24 2.19 -0.22
C GLY A 592 19.99 2.86 -1.57
N TYR A 593 20.32 2.16 -2.64
CA TYR A 593 19.94 2.54 -4.00
C TYR A 593 18.78 1.67 -4.47
N CYS A 594 17.82 2.26 -5.18
CA CYS A 594 16.80 1.46 -5.85
C CYS A 594 17.44 0.74 -7.06
N VAL A 595 16.93 -0.44 -7.39
CA VAL A 595 17.34 -1.24 -8.55
C VAL A 595 16.14 -1.65 -9.37
N GLN A 596 16.36 -2.01 -10.63
CA GLN A 596 15.29 -2.45 -11.51
C GLN A 596 14.77 -3.85 -11.10
N LEU A 597 13.45 -4.04 -11.14
CA LEU A 597 12.79 -5.31 -10.87
C LEU A 597 13.34 -6.40 -11.79
N ARG A 598 13.50 -7.60 -11.23
CA ARG A 598 13.84 -8.84 -11.94
C ARG A 598 12.79 -9.90 -11.61
N MET A 599 12.80 -11.03 -12.31
CA MET A 599 11.98 -12.17 -11.90
C MET A 599 12.46 -12.65 -10.52
N CYS A 600 11.57 -13.06 -9.62
CA CYS A 600 11.95 -13.46 -8.25
C CYS A 600 13.05 -14.53 -8.25
N ASN A 601 13.01 -15.48 -9.19
CA ASN A 601 14.01 -16.55 -9.31
C ASN A 601 15.40 -16.10 -9.79
N GLN A 602 15.55 -14.85 -10.26
CA GLN A 602 16.83 -14.24 -10.68
C GLN A 602 17.46 -13.40 -9.56
N ILE A 603 16.78 -13.26 -8.42
CA ILE A 603 17.24 -12.47 -7.28
C ILE A 603 18.06 -13.36 -6.34
N ASN A 604 19.34 -13.00 -6.15
CA ASN A 604 20.28 -13.71 -5.27
C ASN A 604 20.54 -12.97 -3.96
N SER A 605 19.80 -11.88 -3.69
CA SER A 605 19.94 -11.05 -2.50
C SER A 605 18.66 -11.08 -1.68
N LYS A 606 18.78 -11.37 -0.38
CA LYS A 606 17.67 -11.35 0.57
C LYS A 606 16.95 -10.00 0.61
N TYR A 607 17.71 -8.90 0.50
CA TYR A 607 17.20 -7.52 0.53
C TYR A 607 16.40 -7.14 -0.72
N GLU A 608 16.77 -7.67 -1.89
CA GLU A 608 16.08 -7.40 -3.16
C GLU A 608 14.82 -8.27 -3.31
N CYS A 609 14.72 -9.39 -2.57
CA CYS A 609 13.64 -10.37 -2.65
C CYS A 609 12.36 -9.89 -1.94
N ILE A 610 11.77 -8.84 -2.49
CA ILE A 610 10.54 -8.22 -1.98
C ILE A 610 9.43 -8.42 -3.01
N PHE A 611 9.67 -7.90 -4.21
CA PHE A 611 8.73 -7.91 -5.31
C PHE A 611 9.55 -8.04 -6.60
N GLY A 612 9.07 -8.86 -7.54
CA GLY A 612 9.66 -9.10 -8.84
C GLY A 612 8.74 -8.67 -9.97
N GLN A 613 9.19 -8.84 -11.21
CA GLN A 613 8.35 -8.62 -12.40
C GLN A 613 7.17 -9.60 -12.47
N ASP A 614 7.29 -10.74 -11.79
CA ASP A 614 6.32 -11.81 -11.65
C ASP A 614 5.47 -11.71 -10.37
N GLY A 615 5.63 -10.65 -9.57
CA GLY A 615 4.83 -10.38 -8.37
C GLY A 615 5.60 -10.53 -7.05
N PRO A 616 4.91 -10.70 -5.91
CA PRO A 616 5.55 -10.81 -4.61
C PRO A 616 6.54 -11.96 -4.52
N CYS A 617 7.64 -11.73 -3.81
CA CYS A 617 8.68 -12.74 -3.64
C CYS A 617 8.77 -13.23 -2.18
N LEU A 618 9.27 -14.45 -2.01
CA LEU A 618 9.59 -15.08 -0.73
C LEU A 618 11.05 -15.55 -0.75
N TRP A 619 11.81 -15.12 0.25
CA TRP A 619 13.17 -15.59 0.46
C TRP A 619 13.17 -16.82 1.38
N ILE A 620 13.91 -17.87 1.01
CA ILE A 620 14.08 -19.08 1.83
C ILE A 620 15.56 -19.22 2.18
N ASP A 621 15.87 -19.12 3.47
CA ASP A 621 17.23 -19.29 3.99
C ASP A 621 17.73 -20.74 3.81
N ASN A 622 19.03 -20.90 3.52
CA ASN A 622 19.76 -22.18 3.32
C ASN A 622 19.09 -23.19 2.36
N TYR A 623 18.49 -22.71 1.27
CA TYR A 623 17.94 -23.57 0.21
C TYR A 623 19.01 -24.29 -0.62
N THR A 624 20.21 -23.70 -0.76
CA THR A 624 21.35 -24.30 -1.46
C THR A 624 22.54 -24.44 -0.52
N SER A 625 23.49 -25.32 -0.85
CA SER A 625 24.76 -25.47 -0.11
C SER A 625 25.58 -24.18 0.03
N ASN A 626 25.24 -23.14 -0.74
CA ASN A 626 25.94 -21.86 -0.80
C ASN A 626 25.08 -20.67 -0.32
N GLY A 627 23.89 -20.89 0.27
CA GLY A 627 23.03 -19.83 0.83
C GLY A 627 21.54 -19.94 0.47
N GLY A 628 20.79 -18.87 0.77
CA GLY A 628 19.34 -18.76 0.51
C GLY A 628 18.96 -18.46 -0.94
N LYS A 629 17.67 -18.59 -1.27
CA LYS A 629 17.12 -18.37 -2.62
C LYS A 629 15.77 -17.67 -2.60
N CYS A 630 15.51 -16.85 -3.62
CA CYS A 630 14.26 -16.12 -3.81
C CYS A 630 13.30 -16.85 -4.76
N PHE A 631 12.00 -16.84 -4.45
CA PHE A 631 10.93 -17.48 -5.22
C PHE A 631 9.72 -16.56 -5.37
N GLN A 632 9.00 -16.68 -6.48
CA GLN A 632 7.69 -16.04 -6.64
C GLN A 632 6.70 -16.69 -5.67
N TYR A 633 5.93 -15.90 -4.93
CA TYR A 633 5.08 -16.42 -3.87
C TYR A 633 3.80 -15.62 -3.66
N ASN A 634 2.67 -16.30 -3.79
CA ASN A 634 1.34 -15.78 -3.45
C ASN A 634 0.62 -16.65 -2.42
N SER A 635 0.87 -17.95 -2.44
CA SER A 635 0.29 -18.94 -1.53
C SER A 635 1.17 -20.18 -1.49
N CYS A 636 0.85 -21.18 -0.66
CA CYS A 636 1.54 -22.47 -0.72
C CYS A 636 1.56 -23.02 -2.16
N GLN A 637 0.49 -22.84 -2.95
CA GLN A 637 0.38 -23.35 -4.34
C GLN A 637 1.35 -22.73 -5.36
N SER A 638 2.07 -21.67 -4.98
CA SER A 638 3.16 -21.13 -5.79
C SER A 638 4.31 -22.14 -5.95
N MET A 639 4.49 -23.05 -4.99
CA MET A 639 5.62 -23.98 -4.96
C MET A 639 5.24 -25.37 -5.46
N LYS A 640 5.89 -25.84 -6.53
CA LYS A 640 5.62 -27.16 -7.16
C LYS A 640 6.39 -28.31 -6.50
N TRP A 641 6.53 -28.26 -5.17
CA TRP A 641 7.21 -29.29 -4.39
C TRP A 641 6.25 -30.40 -3.99
N LYS A 642 6.79 -31.62 -3.85
CA LYS A 642 5.98 -32.85 -3.78
C LYS A 642 6.01 -33.51 -2.41
N THR A 643 6.77 -32.97 -1.46
CA THR A 643 6.92 -33.53 -0.12
C THR A 643 6.52 -32.52 0.93
N ASP A 644 5.90 -33.00 2.03
CA ASP A 644 5.56 -32.14 3.17
C ASP A 644 6.80 -31.41 3.70
N ARG A 645 7.93 -32.13 3.85
CA ARG A 645 9.22 -31.57 4.31
C ARG A 645 9.65 -30.35 3.51
N GLU A 646 9.60 -30.41 2.17
CA GLU A 646 9.93 -29.26 1.32
C GLU A 646 8.92 -28.13 1.53
N CYS A 647 7.62 -28.43 1.55
CA CYS A 647 6.58 -27.42 1.74
C CYS A 647 6.67 -26.73 3.12
N LYS A 648 7.14 -27.43 4.16
CA LYS A 648 7.38 -26.86 5.49
C LYS A 648 8.52 -25.84 5.53
N LEU A 649 9.42 -25.82 4.53
CA LEU A 649 10.43 -24.77 4.40
C LEU A 649 9.79 -23.38 4.15
N ILE A 650 8.58 -23.35 3.58
CA ILE A 650 7.80 -22.13 3.35
C ILE A 650 7.11 -21.72 4.65
N SER A 651 6.34 -22.65 5.21
CA SER A 651 5.49 -22.40 6.37
C SER A 651 5.02 -23.70 6.99
N ASN A 652 4.88 -23.71 8.32
CA ASN A 652 4.24 -24.81 9.04
C ASN A 652 2.77 -25.01 8.68
N TYR A 653 2.16 -24.03 8.01
CA TYR A 653 0.80 -24.07 7.49
C TYR A 653 0.70 -24.56 6.03
N CYS A 654 1.80 -24.98 5.42
CA CYS A 654 1.81 -25.65 4.12
C CYS A 654 2.04 -27.16 4.27
N THR A 655 1.47 -27.96 3.37
CA THR A 655 1.74 -29.39 3.14
C THR A 655 1.74 -29.65 1.63
N THR A 656 1.68 -30.91 1.16
CA THR A 656 1.67 -31.25 -0.27
C THR A 656 0.42 -32.02 -0.69
N ASN A 657 -0.05 -31.78 -1.92
CA ASN A 657 -1.05 -32.63 -2.56
C ASN A 657 -0.41 -33.76 -3.43
N GLY A 658 0.92 -33.90 -3.39
CA GLY A 658 1.70 -34.84 -4.20
C GLY A 658 2.20 -34.27 -5.53
N TYR A 659 1.70 -33.08 -5.93
CA TYR A 659 2.11 -32.37 -7.14
C TYR A 659 2.70 -30.98 -6.83
N GLU A 660 2.14 -30.30 -5.85
CA GLU A 660 2.52 -28.97 -5.39
C GLU A 660 2.25 -28.82 -3.89
N CYS A 661 2.76 -27.74 -3.32
CA CYS A 661 2.43 -27.36 -1.96
C CYS A 661 1.00 -26.79 -1.90
N VAL A 662 0.29 -27.09 -0.83
CA VAL A 662 -1.07 -26.62 -0.55
C VAL A 662 -1.18 -26.23 0.92
N PRO A 663 -2.09 -25.35 1.32
CA PRO A 663 -2.33 -25.08 2.74
C PRO A 663 -2.77 -26.37 3.46
N ILE A 664 -2.41 -26.50 4.74
CA ILE A 664 -2.91 -27.58 5.59
C ILE A 664 -4.44 -27.49 5.73
N THR A 665 -5.05 -28.64 6.00
CA THR A 665 -6.48 -28.80 6.27
C THR A 665 -6.67 -29.63 7.55
N ARG A 666 -7.89 -30.01 7.89
CA ARG A 666 -8.14 -31.07 8.89
C ARG A 666 -7.55 -32.39 8.42
N CYS A 667 -7.07 -33.22 9.34
CA CYS A 667 -6.47 -34.50 8.96
C CYS A 667 -7.42 -35.36 8.12
N GLN A 668 -8.73 -35.32 8.39
CA GLN A 668 -9.74 -36.08 7.63
C GLN A 668 -9.94 -35.59 6.19
N GLU A 669 -9.58 -34.33 5.91
CA GLU A 669 -9.71 -33.69 4.59
C GLU A 669 -8.36 -33.63 3.85
N THR A 670 -7.26 -33.90 4.56
CA THR A 670 -5.91 -33.85 4.04
C THR A 670 -5.69 -34.90 2.96
N ASN A 671 -4.97 -34.52 1.91
CA ASN A 671 -4.58 -35.43 0.85
C ASN A 671 -3.63 -36.53 1.36
N ILE A 672 -3.89 -37.76 0.91
CA ILE A 672 -3.15 -38.96 1.28
C ILE A 672 -1.85 -39.17 0.48
N ASN A 673 -1.65 -38.44 -0.62
CA ASN A 673 -0.43 -38.49 -1.42
C ASN A 673 0.64 -37.55 -0.85
N GLY A 674 1.23 -37.94 0.28
CA GLY A 674 2.34 -37.23 0.93
C GLY A 674 1.95 -36.07 1.85
N GLY A 675 0.67 -35.66 1.87
CA GLY A 675 0.19 -34.55 2.71
C GLY A 675 -0.27 -34.95 4.11
N CYS A 676 -0.54 -36.24 4.36
CA CYS A 676 -1.06 -36.75 5.63
C CYS A 676 0.03 -36.79 6.72
N VAL A 677 0.51 -35.61 7.12
CA VAL A 677 1.58 -35.44 8.12
C VAL A 677 1.11 -34.54 9.24
N THR A 678 0.67 -33.33 8.89
CA THR A 678 0.19 -32.33 9.86
C THR A 678 -1.05 -31.64 9.31
N GLY A 679 -2.11 -31.61 10.10
CA GLY A 679 -3.33 -30.84 9.86
C GLY A 679 -3.44 -29.66 10.83
N ILE A 680 -4.52 -28.90 10.69
CA ILE A 680 -4.81 -27.76 11.60
C ILE A 680 -5.05 -28.21 13.05
N GLU A 681 -5.35 -29.50 13.26
CA GLU A 681 -5.65 -30.13 14.55
C GLU A 681 -4.43 -30.82 15.19
N GLY A 682 -3.28 -30.82 14.50
CA GLY A 682 -2.05 -31.47 14.95
C GLY A 682 -1.52 -32.52 13.97
N MET A 683 -0.76 -33.49 14.48
CA MET A 683 -0.18 -34.55 13.65
C MET A 683 -1.30 -35.45 13.11
N CYS A 684 -1.11 -35.92 11.88
CA CYS A 684 -2.00 -36.87 11.25
C CYS A 684 -1.37 -38.26 11.17
N ILE A 685 -2.21 -39.26 10.97
CA ILE A 685 -1.80 -40.62 10.66
C ILE A 685 -2.64 -41.17 9.52
N GLN A 686 -1.97 -41.79 8.56
CA GLN A 686 -2.60 -42.48 7.45
C GLN A 686 -2.82 -43.95 7.80
N SER A 687 -4.01 -44.50 7.54
CA SER A 687 -4.32 -45.91 7.81
C SER A 687 -5.44 -46.45 6.93
N VAL A 688 -5.51 -47.78 6.81
CA VAL A 688 -6.67 -48.51 6.26
C VAL A 688 -7.69 -48.83 7.36
N THR A 689 -8.88 -49.30 7.03
CA THR A 689 -9.94 -49.58 8.00
C THR A 689 -9.69 -50.85 8.82
N ALA A 690 -8.97 -51.84 8.27
CA ALA A 690 -8.47 -53.03 8.97
C ALA A 690 -7.33 -53.70 8.18
N LEU A 691 -6.61 -54.62 8.84
CA LEU A 691 -5.54 -55.43 8.21
C LEU A 691 -6.05 -56.20 6.99
N GLY A 692 -5.32 -56.12 5.88
CA GLY A 692 -5.60 -56.89 4.66
C GLY A 692 -6.68 -56.31 3.73
N ILE A 693 -7.20 -55.11 4.01
CA ILE A 693 -8.18 -54.43 3.15
C ILE A 693 -7.46 -53.63 2.04
N LEU A 694 -7.91 -53.76 0.79
CA LEU A 694 -7.37 -53.07 -0.41
C LEU A 694 -8.01 -51.68 -0.68
N GLU A 695 -8.66 -51.08 0.31
CA GLU A 695 -9.27 -49.76 0.19
C GLU A 695 -8.20 -48.66 0.16
N GLN A 696 -8.55 -47.51 -0.43
CA GLN A 696 -7.70 -46.33 -0.37
C GLN A 696 -7.50 -45.92 1.10
N PRO A 697 -6.25 -45.65 1.53
CA PRO A 697 -5.97 -45.25 2.90
C PRO A 697 -6.66 -43.92 3.23
N LYS A 698 -7.03 -43.73 4.49
CA LYS A 698 -7.64 -42.50 5.00
C LYS A 698 -6.68 -41.82 5.96
N CYS A 699 -6.76 -40.49 6.02
CA CYS A 699 -5.99 -39.68 6.95
C CYS A 699 -6.87 -39.27 8.15
N GLN A 700 -6.31 -39.31 9.36
CA GLN A 700 -7.02 -38.93 10.58
C GLN A 700 -6.06 -38.36 11.62
N ILE A 701 -6.58 -37.77 12.71
CA ILE A 701 -5.75 -37.25 13.78
C ILE A 701 -4.93 -38.37 14.43
N PHE A 702 -3.64 -38.11 14.64
CA PHE A 702 -2.73 -39.03 15.31
C PHE A 702 -2.88 -38.92 16.82
N LEU A 703 -3.29 -40.03 17.43
CA LEU A 703 -3.31 -40.23 18.88
C LEU A 703 -2.22 -41.23 19.27
N HIS A 704 -2.19 -42.39 18.59
CA HIS A 704 -1.26 -43.48 18.85
C HIS A 704 -0.99 -44.30 17.57
N CYS A 705 0.17 -44.94 17.49
CA CYS A 705 0.55 -45.76 16.32
C CYS A 705 -0.36 -46.97 16.07
N SER A 706 -1.05 -47.48 17.09
CA SER A 706 -1.99 -48.60 16.95
C SER A 706 -3.21 -48.28 16.07
N GLN A 707 -3.42 -47.02 15.70
CA GLN A 707 -4.43 -46.62 14.72
C GLN A 707 -4.05 -47.00 13.28
N ALA A 708 -2.78 -47.31 13.02
CA ALA A 708 -2.28 -47.74 11.72
C ALA A 708 -2.21 -49.27 11.61
N PHE A 709 -2.99 -49.83 10.69
CA PHE A 709 -3.07 -51.27 10.47
C PHE A 709 -2.13 -51.72 9.35
N TYR A 710 -0.82 -51.56 9.57
CA TYR A 710 0.23 -52.01 8.66
C TYR A 710 1.22 -52.96 9.35
N LEU A 711 1.73 -53.93 8.61
CA LEU A 711 2.60 -55.00 9.14
C LEU A 711 4.07 -54.81 8.79
N THR A 712 4.42 -53.79 8.01
CA THR A 712 5.82 -53.49 7.64
C THR A 712 6.27 -52.18 8.28
N HIS A 713 7.56 -52.08 8.60
CA HIS A 713 8.12 -50.83 9.13
C HIS A 713 7.93 -49.67 8.17
N LEU A 714 8.16 -49.89 6.87
CA LEU A 714 8.03 -48.86 5.84
C LEU A 714 6.62 -48.27 5.76
N GLU A 715 5.59 -49.11 5.84
CA GLU A 715 4.20 -48.63 5.85
C GLU A 715 3.84 -47.93 7.15
N CYS A 716 4.33 -48.42 8.30
CA CYS A 716 4.13 -47.75 9.58
C CYS A 716 4.82 -46.38 9.65
N GLN A 717 6.02 -46.25 9.09
CA GLN A 717 6.72 -44.97 8.98
C GLN A 717 6.01 -44.01 8.03
N LYS A 718 5.50 -44.50 6.90
CA LYS A 718 4.65 -43.70 6.00
C LYS A 718 3.36 -43.25 6.68
N ALA A 719 2.78 -44.10 7.54
CA ALA A 719 1.61 -43.76 8.33
C ALA A 719 1.91 -42.61 9.30
N ASN A 720 3.00 -42.72 10.06
CA ASN A 720 3.53 -41.64 10.89
C ASN A 720 5.02 -41.92 11.25
N PRO A 721 5.93 -40.93 11.17
CA PRO A 721 7.37 -41.14 11.45
C PRO A 721 7.71 -41.68 12.84
N GLN A 722 6.80 -41.58 13.81
CA GLN A 722 6.99 -42.09 15.18
C GLN A 722 6.59 -43.57 15.35
N CYS A 723 6.26 -44.26 14.26
CA CYS A 723 5.70 -45.59 14.30
C CYS A 723 6.60 -46.63 13.62
N THR A 724 6.70 -47.80 14.22
CA THR A 724 7.26 -49.02 13.60
C THR A 724 6.22 -50.13 13.66
N THR A 725 6.46 -51.27 13.04
CA THR A 725 5.51 -52.39 13.12
C THR A 725 5.68 -53.21 14.41
N ASN A 726 4.64 -53.90 14.84
CA ASN A 726 4.74 -55.00 15.80
C ASN A 726 4.67 -56.39 15.15
N GLY A 727 4.53 -56.45 13.82
CA GLY A 727 4.48 -57.69 13.03
C GLY A 727 3.21 -58.55 13.20
N ILE A 728 2.25 -58.14 14.03
CA ILE A 728 1.08 -58.96 14.37
C ILE A 728 -0.23 -58.20 14.17
N THR A 729 -0.41 -57.07 14.85
CA THR A 729 -1.69 -56.34 14.90
C THR A 729 -1.65 -55.00 14.18
N GLY A 730 -0.46 -54.48 13.84
CA GLY A 730 -0.31 -53.22 13.13
C GLY A 730 0.93 -52.46 13.59
N CYS A 731 0.83 -51.13 13.58
CA CYS A 731 1.90 -50.26 14.00
C CYS A 731 1.92 -50.04 15.53
N ARG A 732 3.10 -49.76 16.06
CA ARG A 732 3.40 -49.42 17.45
C ARG A 732 4.35 -48.22 17.49
N SER A 733 4.39 -47.52 18.60
CA SER A 733 5.35 -46.43 18.80
C SER A 733 6.78 -46.96 18.79
N LEU A 734 7.70 -46.12 18.31
CA LEU A 734 9.12 -46.34 18.50
C LEU A 734 9.43 -46.45 20.00
N THR A 735 10.40 -47.30 20.36
CA THR A 735 10.93 -47.54 21.71
C THR A 735 12.45 -47.78 21.65
N SER A 736 13.10 -48.22 22.74
CA SER A 736 14.48 -48.74 22.65
C SER A 736 14.56 -49.90 21.65
N CYS A 737 15.68 -50.02 20.94
CA CYS A 737 15.93 -51.06 19.96
C CYS A 737 15.71 -52.46 20.54
N ASP A 738 16.03 -52.68 21.82
CA ASP A 738 15.96 -53.99 22.49
C ASP A 738 14.56 -54.63 22.52
N TYR A 739 13.50 -53.86 22.23
CA TYR A 739 12.11 -54.31 22.24
C TYR A 739 11.52 -54.59 20.85
N TYR A 740 12.35 -54.58 19.80
CA TYR A 740 11.91 -54.77 18.43
C TYR A 740 12.12 -56.20 17.93
N ILE A 741 11.22 -56.60 17.05
CA ILE A 741 11.39 -57.75 16.15
C ILE A 741 12.21 -57.33 14.92
N GLU A 742 12.66 -58.28 14.11
CA GLU A 742 13.49 -58.04 12.91
C GLU A 742 12.87 -56.98 11.98
N GLU A 743 11.60 -57.14 11.58
CA GLU A 743 10.89 -56.20 10.70
C GLU A 743 10.74 -54.79 11.31
N ALA A 744 10.88 -54.63 12.62
CA ALA A 744 10.73 -53.34 13.32
C ALA A 744 12.08 -52.67 13.65
N CYS A 745 13.20 -53.38 13.47
CA CYS A 745 14.53 -53.02 13.95
C CYS A 745 15.24 -52.02 13.02
N HIS A 746 14.81 -50.76 13.09
CA HIS A 746 15.36 -49.68 12.24
C HIS A 746 15.78 -48.44 13.03
N PHE A 747 14.89 -47.88 13.87
CA PHE A 747 15.14 -46.64 14.61
C PHE A 747 14.58 -46.72 16.03
N ASN A 748 15.25 -46.10 17.00
CA ASN A 748 14.73 -45.97 18.36
C ASN A 748 13.87 -44.70 18.53
N ASN A 749 13.28 -44.52 19.71
CA ASN A 749 12.40 -43.39 20.00
C ASN A 749 13.10 -42.07 20.33
N VAL A 750 14.44 -42.08 20.42
CA VAL A 750 15.24 -40.91 20.84
C VAL A 750 15.87 -40.23 19.63
N GLY A 751 16.18 -40.97 18.57
CA GLY A 751 16.86 -40.44 17.40
C GLY A 751 18.34 -40.13 17.69
N ILE A 752 18.90 -39.14 16.96
CA ILE A 752 20.30 -38.75 17.11
C ILE A 752 20.47 -37.93 18.40
N GLU A 753 21.31 -38.40 19.31
CA GLU A 753 21.68 -37.66 20.51
C GLU A 753 23.05 -37.03 20.35
N ARG A 754 23.18 -35.77 20.80
CA ARG A 754 24.43 -35.01 20.76
C ARG A 754 24.82 -34.52 22.14
N ASN A 755 26.12 -34.49 22.42
CA ASN A 755 26.64 -33.89 23.66
C ASN A 755 26.67 -32.35 23.60
N GLU A 756 27.07 -31.68 24.69
CA GLU A 756 27.19 -30.22 24.79
C GLU A 756 28.12 -29.58 23.73
N ARG A 757 28.96 -30.38 23.07
CA ARG A 757 29.87 -29.97 21.98
C ARG A 757 29.33 -30.32 20.60
N ASN A 758 28.04 -30.64 20.48
CA ASN A 758 27.36 -31.01 19.24
C ASN A 758 27.86 -32.32 18.58
N GLN A 759 28.57 -33.18 19.31
CA GLN A 759 29.09 -34.46 18.80
C GLN A 759 28.08 -35.59 19.02
N VAL A 760 27.91 -36.48 18.04
CA VAL A 760 26.93 -37.58 18.08
C VAL A 760 27.36 -38.64 19.09
N ILE A 761 26.53 -38.90 20.10
CA ILE A 761 26.76 -39.94 21.14
C ILE A 761 25.84 -41.15 20.97
N SER A 762 24.79 -41.03 20.16
CA SER A 762 23.89 -42.11 19.74
C SER A 762 23.36 -41.78 18.35
N THR A 763 23.37 -42.74 17.42
CA THR A 763 22.88 -42.52 16.05
C THR A 763 21.36 -42.60 15.95
N GLY A 764 20.69 -43.16 16.96
CA GLY A 764 19.26 -43.44 16.92
C GLY A 764 18.87 -44.65 16.06
N ASN A 765 19.84 -45.26 15.36
CA ASN A 765 19.61 -46.40 14.48
C ASN A 765 19.65 -47.72 15.26
N CYS A 766 18.89 -48.70 14.78
CA CYS A 766 18.87 -50.05 15.31
C CYS A 766 19.41 -51.04 14.26
N VAL A 767 20.10 -52.08 14.74
CA VAL A 767 20.67 -53.15 13.91
C VAL A 767 20.22 -54.50 14.46
N TRP A 768 19.74 -55.36 13.55
CA TRP A 768 19.32 -56.73 13.89
C TRP A 768 20.54 -57.64 13.99
N ASP A 769 20.73 -58.23 15.17
CA ASP A 769 21.81 -59.19 15.42
C ASP A 769 21.29 -60.62 15.25
N SER A 770 21.47 -61.16 14.04
CA SER A 770 21.02 -62.51 13.67
C SER A 770 21.65 -63.63 14.52
N GLN A 771 22.81 -63.40 15.15
CA GLN A 771 23.45 -64.41 15.99
C GLN A 771 22.66 -64.62 17.29
N TYR A 772 22.08 -63.56 17.83
CA TYR A 772 21.36 -63.59 19.11
C TYR A 772 19.84 -63.42 18.95
N ASN A 773 19.35 -63.16 17.73
CA ASN A 773 17.95 -62.85 17.41
C ASN A 773 17.42 -61.69 18.26
N ILE A 774 18.24 -60.65 18.43
CA ILE A 774 17.89 -59.44 19.16
C ILE A 774 18.14 -58.22 18.29
N CYS A 775 17.36 -57.17 18.51
CA CYS A 775 17.62 -55.85 17.97
C CYS A 775 18.42 -55.05 19.00
N ARG A 776 19.45 -54.32 18.57
CA ARG A 776 20.28 -53.46 19.44
C ARG A 776 20.57 -52.14 18.76
N ASN A 777 21.08 -51.16 19.52
CA ASN A 777 21.57 -49.91 18.92
C ASN A 777 22.73 -50.20 17.96
N GLU A 778 22.81 -49.42 16.88
CA GLU A 778 23.95 -49.40 15.96
C GLU A 778 25.24 -49.05 16.72
N ASP A 779 26.27 -49.86 16.55
CA ASP A 779 27.60 -49.62 17.12
C ASP A 779 28.65 -49.45 16.02
N CYS A 780 29.91 -49.20 16.42
CA CYS A 780 30.98 -48.89 15.46
C CYS A 780 31.18 -49.99 14.40
N LYS A 781 30.97 -51.27 14.73
CA LYS A 781 31.22 -52.38 13.78
C LYS A 781 30.14 -52.48 12.69
N ASP A 782 28.98 -51.87 12.90
CA ASP A 782 27.87 -51.87 11.94
C ASP A 782 28.01 -50.78 10.87
N MET A 783 28.85 -49.77 11.14
CA MET A 783 29.08 -48.63 10.26
C MET A 783 29.91 -49.01 9.02
N LYS A 784 29.58 -48.39 7.88
CA LYS A 784 30.21 -48.69 6.57
C LYS A 784 31.39 -47.78 6.21
N PHE A 785 31.81 -46.89 7.12
CA PHE A 785 32.90 -45.95 6.86
C PHE A 785 34.26 -46.59 7.12
N ASN A 786 35.30 -46.07 6.46
CA ASN A 786 36.68 -46.53 6.60
C ASN A 786 37.64 -45.41 7.04
N THR A 787 37.19 -44.16 7.13
CA THR A 787 38.03 -43.05 7.61
C THR A 787 37.74 -42.70 9.06
N LYS A 788 38.77 -42.22 9.78
CA LYS A 788 38.62 -41.79 11.19
C LYS A 788 37.59 -40.67 11.34
N GLU A 789 37.54 -39.74 10.38
CA GLU A 789 36.68 -38.56 10.42
C GLU A 789 35.21 -38.94 10.21
N GLU A 790 34.92 -39.78 9.20
CA GLU A 790 33.57 -40.27 8.95
C GLU A 790 33.05 -41.12 10.13
N CYS A 791 33.87 -42.03 10.67
CA CYS A 791 33.48 -42.84 11.83
C CYS A 791 33.21 -41.97 13.08
N GLN A 792 34.05 -40.96 13.33
CA GLN A 792 33.91 -40.07 14.48
C GLN A 792 32.72 -39.11 14.35
N ASN A 793 32.46 -38.63 13.14
CA ASN A 793 31.29 -37.79 12.85
C ASN A 793 29.99 -38.58 12.96
N ALA A 794 30.02 -39.87 12.58
CA ALA A 794 28.89 -40.78 12.74
C ALA A 794 28.61 -41.10 14.21
N LEU A 795 29.64 -41.42 15.00
CA LEU A 795 29.52 -41.64 16.44
C LEU A 795 30.85 -41.31 17.14
N GLN A 796 30.80 -40.42 18.13
CA GLN A 796 31.96 -39.85 18.79
C GLN A 796 32.83 -40.89 19.50
N SER A 797 32.26 -42.02 19.91
CA SER A 797 32.98 -43.16 20.50
C SER A 797 33.68 -44.07 19.47
N CYS A 798 33.55 -43.79 18.17
CA CYS A 798 34.15 -44.58 17.10
C CYS A 798 35.41 -43.93 16.50
N THR A 799 36.31 -44.78 16.04
CA THR A 799 37.48 -44.46 15.21
C THR A 799 37.52 -45.47 14.05
N SER A 800 38.51 -45.38 13.16
CA SER A 800 38.72 -46.37 12.10
C SER A 800 40.04 -47.12 12.28
N ASP A 801 40.09 -48.38 11.82
CA ASP A 801 41.31 -49.18 11.65
C ASP A 801 41.94 -49.05 10.24
N GLY A 802 41.37 -48.19 9.39
CA GLY A 802 41.75 -47.99 7.99
C GLY A 802 40.96 -48.83 7.01
N GLN A 803 40.14 -49.78 7.50
CA GLN A 803 39.23 -50.59 6.68
C GLN A 803 37.77 -50.46 7.13
N LYS A 804 37.54 -50.34 8.45
CA LYS A 804 36.21 -50.25 9.06
C LYS A 804 36.24 -49.40 10.33
N CYS A 805 35.06 -48.97 10.76
CA CYS A 805 34.89 -48.34 12.06
C CYS A 805 35.05 -49.36 13.20
N ILE A 806 35.69 -48.91 14.28
CA ILE A 806 35.91 -49.65 15.53
C ILE A 806 35.71 -48.70 16.71
N SER A 807 35.49 -49.23 17.91
CA SER A 807 35.39 -48.40 19.12
C SER A 807 36.74 -47.79 19.49
N LYS A 808 36.73 -46.54 19.97
CA LYS A 808 37.91 -45.90 20.54
C LYS A 808 38.36 -46.65 21.79
N MET A 809 39.66 -46.89 21.90
CA MET A 809 40.31 -47.43 23.11
C MET A 809 41.33 -46.41 23.62
N MET A 810 41.95 -46.68 24.78
CA MET A 810 43.12 -45.88 25.20
C MET A 810 44.26 -46.13 24.20
N CYS A 811 45.12 -45.15 23.97
CA CYS A 811 46.25 -45.29 23.05
C CYS A 811 47.13 -46.49 23.43
N ALA A 812 47.29 -46.77 24.74
CA ALA A 812 48.04 -47.91 25.24
C ALA A 812 47.50 -49.28 24.77
N ASP A 813 46.20 -49.37 24.45
CA ASP A 813 45.54 -50.62 24.03
C ASP A 813 45.66 -50.86 22.52
N TYR A 814 46.19 -49.88 21.75
CA TYR A 814 46.50 -50.08 20.35
C TYR A 814 47.85 -50.81 20.20
N HIS A 815 47.78 -52.13 20.04
CA HIS A 815 48.98 -52.99 19.93
C HIS A 815 49.58 -53.07 18.51
N ASN A 816 48.99 -52.40 17.53
CA ASN A 816 49.44 -52.40 16.14
C ASN A 816 49.95 -51.01 15.75
N LYS A 817 51.13 -50.92 15.12
CA LYS A 817 51.76 -49.66 14.72
C LYS A 817 50.90 -48.84 13.75
N ASP A 818 50.32 -49.48 12.75
CA ASP A 818 49.51 -48.81 11.73
C ASP A 818 48.19 -48.34 12.35
N LEU A 819 47.55 -49.19 13.15
CA LEU A 819 46.36 -48.82 13.92
C LEU A 819 46.63 -47.66 14.90
N CYS A 820 47.74 -47.70 15.64
CA CYS A 820 48.11 -46.66 16.59
C CYS A 820 48.30 -45.29 15.92
N ASN A 821 48.93 -45.24 14.75
CA ASN A 821 49.16 -43.96 14.07
C ASN A 821 47.93 -43.47 13.29
N TYR A 822 46.99 -44.37 12.99
CA TYR A 822 45.80 -44.06 12.20
C TYR A 822 44.55 -43.78 13.05
N ALA A 823 44.30 -44.59 14.09
CA ALA A 823 43.15 -44.48 14.97
C ALA A 823 43.29 -43.34 15.99
N LEU A 824 42.15 -42.81 16.41
CA LEU A 824 42.04 -41.86 17.50
C LEU A 824 41.76 -42.61 18.80
N GLY A 825 42.53 -42.34 19.86
CA GLY A 825 42.29 -42.89 21.19
C GLY A 825 41.20 -42.11 21.95
N MET A 826 40.74 -42.67 23.07
CA MET A 826 39.86 -41.95 24.02
C MET A 826 40.53 -40.71 24.60
N GLU A 827 41.86 -40.73 24.69
CA GLU A 827 42.74 -39.64 25.15
C GLU A 827 43.26 -38.75 24.00
N GLY A 828 42.72 -38.90 22.78
CA GLY A 828 43.11 -38.11 21.61
C GLY A 828 44.06 -38.84 20.67
N SER A 829 44.83 -38.08 19.88
CA SER A 829 45.74 -38.64 18.87
C SER A 829 46.81 -39.51 19.51
N CYS A 830 47.09 -40.67 18.91
CA CYS A 830 48.11 -41.59 19.40
C CYS A 830 49.37 -41.54 18.53
N ILE A 831 50.50 -41.98 19.08
CA ILE A 831 51.78 -42.07 18.37
C ILE A 831 52.54 -43.34 18.78
N TRP A 832 53.08 -44.05 17.80
CA TRP A 832 53.90 -45.23 18.06
C TRP A 832 55.35 -44.85 18.39
N LYS A 833 55.79 -45.12 19.62
CA LYS A 833 57.17 -44.87 20.08
C LYS A 833 57.70 -46.05 20.88
N GLN A 834 58.98 -46.38 20.69
CA GLN A 834 59.67 -47.41 21.49
C GLN A 834 58.87 -48.75 21.58
N GLN A 835 58.31 -49.21 20.47
CA GLN A 835 57.53 -50.47 20.35
C GLN A 835 56.21 -50.53 21.14
N HIS A 836 55.66 -49.39 21.58
CA HIS A 836 54.32 -49.31 22.14
C HIS A 836 53.60 -48.06 21.63
N CYS A 837 52.28 -48.07 21.73
CA CYS A 837 51.46 -46.91 21.41
C CYS A 837 51.23 -46.07 22.66
N GLN A 838 51.34 -44.75 22.54
CA GLN A 838 51.08 -43.81 23.63
C GLN A 838 50.40 -42.54 23.11
N GLN A 839 49.83 -41.74 24.01
CA GLN A 839 49.21 -40.47 23.66
C GLN A 839 50.22 -39.52 23.01
N LYS A 840 49.84 -38.89 21.90
CA LYS A 840 50.65 -37.88 21.22
C LYS A 840 50.61 -36.59 22.04
N THR A 841 51.78 -36.06 22.38
CA THR A 841 51.90 -34.80 23.14
C THR A 841 52.25 -33.64 22.20
N CYS A 842 52.03 -32.39 22.62
CA CYS A 842 52.34 -31.22 21.77
C CYS A 842 53.82 -31.15 21.37
N SER A 843 54.74 -31.64 22.22
CA SER A 843 56.17 -31.73 21.90
C SER A 843 56.50 -32.70 20.76
N ASP A 844 55.54 -33.54 20.35
CA ASP A 844 55.70 -34.51 19.27
C ASP A 844 55.28 -33.97 17.90
N ILE A 845 54.88 -32.70 17.84
CA ILE A 845 54.38 -32.01 16.64
C ILE A 845 55.42 -30.99 16.18
N ILE A 846 55.82 -31.08 14.90
CA ILE A 846 56.88 -30.24 14.31
C ILE A 846 56.29 -28.98 13.64
N SER A 847 55.07 -29.07 13.10
CA SER A 847 54.32 -27.99 12.43
C SER A 847 52.82 -28.26 12.55
N GLN A 848 51.96 -27.24 12.36
CA GLN A 848 50.48 -27.36 12.42
C GLN A 848 49.95 -27.76 13.81
N CYS A 849 50.31 -26.98 14.84
CA CYS A 849 49.93 -27.25 16.23
C CYS A 849 48.42 -27.35 16.46
N GLU A 850 47.63 -26.69 15.61
CA GLU A 850 46.17 -26.68 15.67
C GLU A 850 45.52 -28.04 15.32
N GLU A 851 46.26 -28.98 14.70
CA GLU A 851 45.75 -30.32 14.35
C GLU A 851 45.59 -31.27 15.56
N VAL A 852 46.04 -30.85 16.74
CA VAL A 852 45.90 -31.62 17.99
C VAL A 852 45.26 -30.74 19.05
N ASP A 853 44.14 -31.21 19.59
CA ASP A 853 43.41 -30.53 20.66
C ASP A 853 44.34 -30.19 21.84
N ASN A 854 44.22 -28.96 22.35
CA ASN A 854 45.03 -28.40 23.43
C ASN A 854 46.52 -28.18 23.09
N CYS A 855 46.90 -28.12 21.82
CA CYS A 855 48.22 -27.67 21.39
C CYS A 855 48.15 -26.32 20.68
N ILE A 856 49.07 -25.43 20.99
CA ILE A 856 49.22 -24.12 20.36
C ILE A 856 50.65 -23.91 19.90
N SER A 857 50.86 -22.99 18.97
CA SER A 857 52.21 -22.62 18.53
C SER A 857 52.82 -21.58 19.48
N ASP A 858 54.06 -21.78 19.89
CA ASP A 858 54.87 -20.71 20.51
C ASP A 858 55.69 -19.91 19.47
N GLY A 859 55.44 -20.14 18.17
CA GLY A 859 56.19 -19.55 17.07
C GLY A 859 57.46 -20.33 16.68
N ILE A 860 57.87 -21.33 17.47
CA ILE A 860 59.03 -22.19 17.20
C ILE A 860 58.64 -23.68 17.22
N LYS A 861 57.76 -24.07 18.16
CA LYS A 861 57.29 -25.45 18.37
C LYS A 861 55.86 -25.44 18.90
N CYS A 862 55.24 -26.61 18.93
CA CYS A 862 53.94 -26.79 19.55
C CYS A 862 54.09 -27.01 21.06
N ILE A 863 53.34 -26.23 21.84
CA ILE A 863 53.30 -26.32 23.30
C ILE A 863 51.85 -26.59 23.76
N PRO A 864 51.67 -27.18 24.95
CA PRO A 864 50.33 -27.32 25.52
C PRO A 864 49.68 -25.96 25.76
N LYS A 865 48.38 -25.88 25.51
CA LYS A 865 47.53 -24.76 25.90
C LYS A 865 47.59 -24.59 27.43
N ARG A 866 47.70 -23.35 27.90
CA ARG A 866 47.83 -22.99 29.32
C ARG A 866 46.92 -21.81 29.65
N ASN A 867 46.90 -21.39 30.91
CA ASN A 867 46.30 -20.11 31.28
C ASN A 867 47.08 -18.96 30.63
N CYS A 868 46.41 -17.86 30.29
CA CYS A 868 47.00 -16.73 29.58
C CYS A 868 48.32 -16.25 30.21
N SER A 869 48.39 -16.19 31.54
CA SER A 869 49.58 -15.76 32.29
C SER A 869 50.84 -16.60 32.07
N GLU A 870 50.72 -17.83 31.56
CA GLU A 870 51.84 -18.74 31.35
C GLU A 870 52.49 -18.59 29.95
N TYR A 871 51.85 -17.86 29.04
CA TYR A 871 52.36 -17.65 27.69
C TYR A 871 53.49 -16.62 27.66
N LYS A 872 54.58 -16.98 26.96
CA LYS A 872 55.86 -16.24 26.98
C LYS A 872 56.10 -15.36 25.76
N ASN A 873 55.24 -15.45 24.75
CA ASN A 873 55.33 -14.64 23.54
C ASN A 873 53.95 -14.34 22.95
N GLN A 874 53.89 -13.36 22.06
CA GLN A 874 52.66 -12.91 21.43
C GLN A 874 51.95 -14.01 20.62
N VAL A 875 52.70 -14.91 19.96
CA VAL A 875 52.12 -15.99 19.14
C VAL A 875 51.34 -16.97 20.01
N SER A 876 51.95 -17.45 21.10
CA SER A 876 51.27 -18.33 22.06
C SER A 876 50.13 -17.62 22.80
N CYS A 877 50.29 -16.33 23.11
CA CYS A 877 49.24 -15.53 23.73
C CYS A 877 47.99 -15.43 22.86
N ASN A 878 48.16 -15.20 21.57
CA ASN A 878 47.05 -15.03 20.61
C ASN A 878 46.42 -16.35 20.14
N SER A 879 46.68 -17.48 20.80
CA SER A 879 46.16 -18.81 20.45
C SER A 879 45.03 -19.28 21.39
N ILE A 880 44.44 -18.38 22.19
CA ILE A 880 43.47 -18.58 23.29
C ILE A 880 44.00 -19.39 24.50
N GLY A 881 43.63 -19.01 25.72
CA GLY A 881 44.01 -19.65 26.98
C GLY A 881 43.03 -20.73 27.43
N LEU A 882 43.39 -21.48 28.48
CA LEU A 882 42.46 -22.36 29.20
C LEU A 882 41.45 -21.57 30.05
N ASP A 883 41.83 -20.37 30.45
CA ASP A 883 41.07 -19.42 31.27
C ASP A 883 40.30 -18.37 30.44
N GLY A 884 40.46 -18.37 29.11
CA GLY A 884 39.68 -17.52 28.19
C GLY A 884 40.51 -16.88 27.09
N LEU A 885 39.97 -15.84 26.47
CA LEU A 885 40.67 -15.03 25.47
C LEU A 885 41.83 -14.27 26.12
N CYS A 886 43.01 -14.34 25.53
CA CYS A 886 44.20 -13.66 26.05
C CYS A 886 44.54 -12.44 25.20
N TYR A 887 45.30 -11.51 25.76
CA TYR A 887 45.91 -10.41 25.02
C TYR A 887 47.38 -10.25 25.40
N TRP A 888 48.21 -9.91 24.42
CA TRP A 888 49.62 -9.61 24.63
C TRP A 888 49.80 -8.13 24.96
N ASP A 889 50.26 -7.84 26.17
CA ASP A 889 50.64 -6.48 26.54
C ASP A 889 52.07 -6.20 26.07
N SER A 890 52.20 -5.53 24.92
CA SER A 890 53.49 -5.16 24.35
C SER A 890 54.27 -4.14 25.19
N THR A 891 53.64 -3.49 26.19
CA THR A 891 54.33 -2.52 27.06
C THR A 891 55.18 -3.19 28.13
N ILE A 892 54.74 -4.38 28.58
CA ILE A 892 55.43 -5.18 29.61
C ILE A 892 55.89 -6.55 29.09
N ASN A 893 55.62 -6.89 27.83
CA ASN A 893 55.93 -8.17 27.17
C ASN A 893 55.39 -9.38 27.95
N GLN A 894 54.14 -9.30 28.38
CA GLN A 894 53.45 -10.37 29.11
C GLN A 894 52.06 -10.63 28.53
N CYS A 895 51.60 -11.86 28.68
CA CYS A 895 50.27 -12.27 28.27
C CYS A 895 49.32 -12.26 29.46
N HIS A 896 48.11 -11.74 29.27
CA HIS A 896 47.09 -11.64 30.31
C HIS A 896 45.73 -12.08 29.79
N LEU A 897 44.85 -12.48 30.71
CA LEU A 897 43.46 -12.75 30.41
C LEU A 897 42.75 -11.44 30.03
N MET A 898 42.01 -11.47 28.93
CA MET A 898 41.23 -10.34 28.45
C MET A 898 39.91 -10.25 29.23
N ASN A 899 39.75 -9.19 30.01
CA ASN A 899 38.53 -8.93 30.81
C ASN A 899 37.68 -7.77 30.26
N GLY A 900 38.10 -7.20 29.14
CA GLY A 900 37.50 -6.03 28.51
C GLY A 900 38.20 -5.70 27.21
N CYS A 901 37.52 -5.01 26.30
CA CYS A 901 38.09 -4.65 25.00
C CYS A 901 39.31 -3.74 25.16
N SER A 902 39.28 -2.82 26.12
CA SER A 902 40.37 -1.87 26.37
C SER A 902 41.70 -2.54 26.76
N SER A 903 41.66 -3.78 27.28
CA SER A 903 42.86 -4.57 27.56
C SER A 903 43.67 -4.87 26.29
N ALA A 904 43.01 -5.09 25.16
CA ALA A 904 43.65 -5.44 23.89
C ALA A 904 43.99 -4.22 23.02
N ASN A 905 44.10 -3.01 23.58
CA ASN A 905 44.41 -1.78 22.82
C ASN A 905 45.72 -1.83 22.01
N HIS A 906 46.67 -2.67 22.42
CA HIS A 906 47.95 -2.88 21.74
C HIS A 906 48.03 -4.23 21.00
N ASP A 907 46.93 -4.99 20.95
CA ASP A 907 46.88 -6.32 20.36
C ASP A 907 45.64 -6.48 19.47
N GLN A 908 45.80 -6.09 18.21
CA GLN A 908 44.74 -6.17 17.21
C GLN A 908 44.18 -7.59 17.06
N ILE A 909 45.04 -8.61 17.14
CA ILE A 909 44.63 -10.01 16.94
C ILE A 909 43.72 -10.44 18.10
N ALA A 910 44.11 -10.16 19.34
CA ALA A 910 43.27 -10.42 20.52
C ALA A 910 41.92 -9.69 20.45
N CYS A 911 41.92 -8.43 20.01
CA CYS A 911 40.69 -7.67 19.82
C CYS A 911 39.76 -8.28 18.75
N GLN A 912 40.33 -8.73 17.64
CA GLN A 912 39.60 -9.37 16.54
C GLN A 912 39.09 -10.77 16.92
N GLN A 913 39.75 -11.47 17.84
CA GLN A 913 39.25 -12.74 18.39
C GLN A 913 38.07 -12.53 19.35
N ALA A 914 37.94 -11.35 19.95
CA ALA A 914 36.80 -10.94 20.76
C ALA A 914 35.72 -10.19 19.96
N ASN A 915 35.55 -10.48 18.65
CA ASN A 915 34.68 -9.72 17.74
C ASN A 915 33.19 -9.71 18.11
N ASP A 916 32.77 -10.59 19.01
CA ASP A 916 31.42 -10.73 19.50
C ASP A 916 31.08 -9.70 20.59
N ARG A 917 32.09 -9.09 21.20
CA ARG A 917 31.98 -8.03 22.22
C ARG A 917 32.77 -6.76 21.88
N CYS A 918 33.81 -6.89 21.05
CA CYS A 918 34.73 -5.83 20.70
C CYS A 918 34.79 -5.54 19.20
N TYR A 919 35.14 -4.30 18.87
CA TYR A 919 35.59 -3.94 17.54
C TYR A 919 36.92 -3.19 17.58
N TRP A 920 37.75 -3.44 16.56
CA TRP A 920 39.02 -2.74 16.39
C TRP A 920 38.82 -1.42 15.66
N GLN A 921 39.18 -0.31 16.29
CA GLN A 921 39.18 1.00 15.66
C GLN A 921 40.61 1.33 15.16
N PRO A 922 40.84 1.39 13.83
CA PRO A 922 42.14 1.75 13.27
C PRO A 922 42.49 3.23 13.57
N GLN A 923 43.79 3.53 13.53
CA GLN A 923 44.33 4.87 13.81
C GLN A 923 43.78 5.92 12.83
N ASN A 924 43.28 7.03 13.37
CA ASN A 924 42.91 8.23 12.60
C ASN A 924 43.86 9.39 12.96
N GLN A 925 43.94 10.43 12.12
CA GLN A 925 44.95 11.51 12.20
C GLN A 925 45.09 12.23 13.57
N ASN A 926 44.17 12.02 14.52
CA ASN A 926 44.20 12.58 15.88
C ASN A 926 44.02 11.55 17.04
N GLN A 927 43.91 10.23 16.81
CA GLN A 927 43.78 9.22 17.88
C GLN A 927 44.49 7.88 17.56
N PRO A 928 45.14 7.23 18.54
CA PRO A 928 45.78 5.91 18.37
C PRO A 928 44.76 4.82 18.09
N SER A 929 45.21 3.68 17.54
CA SER A 929 44.36 2.49 17.40
C SER A 929 43.88 1.99 18.76
N GLN A 930 42.61 1.61 18.86
CA GLN A 930 41.99 1.19 20.12
C GLN A 930 41.04 0.02 19.88
N CYS A 931 40.98 -0.90 20.84
CA CYS A 931 39.97 -1.93 20.91
C CYS A 931 38.82 -1.46 21.80
N LYS A 932 37.61 -1.36 21.23
CA LYS A 932 36.44 -0.76 21.90
C LYS A 932 35.31 -1.77 22.04
N GLU A 933 34.58 -1.63 23.15
CA GLU A 933 33.34 -2.35 23.38
C GLU A 933 32.31 -2.02 22.30
N HIS A 934 31.50 -3.01 21.95
CA HIS A 934 30.34 -2.76 21.12
C HIS A 934 29.31 -1.88 21.82
N THR A 935 28.64 -1.08 21.00
CA THR A 935 27.32 -0.48 21.25
C THR A 935 26.35 -1.17 20.28
N CYS A 936 25.04 -1.06 20.49
CA CYS A 936 24.08 -1.60 19.53
C CYS A 936 24.34 -1.12 18.09
N SER A 937 24.71 0.16 17.91
CA SER A 937 25.05 0.69 16.59
C SER A 937 26.38 0.17 16.04
N SER A 938 27.42 0.04 16.87
CA SER A 938 28.69 -0.51 16.36
C SER A 938 28.64 -2.02 16.12
N TYR A 939 27.80 -2.76 16.86
CA TYR A 939 27.54 -4.18 16.63
C TYR A 939 26.77 -4.40 15.31
N GLU A 940 25.75 -3.58 15.06
CA GLU A 940 25.03 -3.57 13.78
C GLU A 940 25.96 -3.29 12.60
N ASN A 941 26.80 -2.25 12.69
CA ASN A 941 27.75 -1.91 11.63
C ASN A 941 28.75 -3.03 11.31
N GLN A 942 29.06 -3.89 12.29
CA GLN A 942 30.00 -4.99 12.13
C GLN A 942 29.34 -6.30 11.68
N SER A 943 28.16 -6.62 12.23
CA SER A 943 27.44 -7.87 11.97
C SER A 943 26.44 -7.77 10.80
N GLY A 944 26.06 -6.56 10.40
CA GLY A 944 25.02 -6.29 9.40
C GLY A 944 23.59 -6.41 9.93
N GLU A 945 23.39 -6.73 11.21
CA GLU A 945 22.06 -6.89 11.82
C GLU A 945 22.00 -6.22 13.22
N CYS A 946 20.85 -5.62 13.56
CA CYS A 946 20.63 -5.05 14.90
C CYS A 946 20.29 -6.15 15.91
N SER A 947 21.33 -6.82 16.41
CA SER A 947 21.24 -8.00 17.26
C SER A 947 21.73 -7.74 18.69
N HIS A 948 21.18 -8.46 19.66
CA HIS A 948 21.63 -8.42 21.05
C HIS A 948 23.01 -9.10 21.19
N TYR A 949 23.85 -8.64 22.11
CA TYR A 949 25.19 -9.20 22.33
C TYR A 949 25.49 -9.35 23.82
N LEU A 950 26.38 -10.29 24.17
CA LEU A 950 26.67 -10.66 25.55
C LEU A 950 27.54 -9.62 26.27
N THR A 951 27.40 -9.57 27.60
CA THR A 951 28.33 -8.87 28.50
C THR A 951 29.57 -9.72 28.79
N TRP A 952 30.66 -9.09 29.26
CA TRP A 952 31.93 -9.76 29.56
C TRP A 952 31.87 -10.81 30.67
N ASP A 953 30.91 -10.68 31.59
CA ASP A 953 30.68 -11.67 32.65
C ASP A 953 29.90 -12.90 32.14
N TRP A 954 29.42 -12.90 30.89
CA TRP A 954 28.54 -13.92 30.31
C TRP A 954 27.27 -14.14 31.13
N GLN A 955 26.89 -13.17 31.97
CA GLN A 955 25.70 -13.26 32.82
C GLN A 955 24.56 -12.43 32.29
N SER A 956 24.77 -11.54 31.31
CA SER A 956 23.73 -10.67 30.78
C SER A 956 23.84 -10.40 29.28
N TYR A 957 22.73 -9.93 28.70
CA TYR A 957 22.69 -9.39 27.33
C TYR A 957 22.58 -7.87 27.35
N ASN A 958 23.31 -7.22 26.44
CA ASN A 958 23.03 -5.86 25.99
C ASN A 958 21.91 -5.93 24.93
N ILE A 959 20.79 -5.26 25.20
CA ILE A 959 19.58 -5.36 24.36
C ILE A 959 19.55 -4.20 23.36
N CYS A 960 19.37 -4.57 22.10
CA CYS A 960 19.45 -3.70 20.94
C CYS A 960 18.15 -3.72 20.13
N ARG A 961 17.67 -2.55 19.71
CA ARG A 961 16.49 -2.42 18.86
C ARG A 961 16.64 -1.22 17.92
N PHE A 962 16.08 -1.32 16.73
CA PHE A 962 15.88 -0.18 15.86
C PHE A 962 14.85 0.80 16.45
N VAL A 963 15.31 2.02 16.70
CA VAL A 963 14.45 3.16 17.03
C VAL A 963 14.87 4.28 16.08
N SER A 964 13.94 4.75 15.25
CA SER A 964 14.17 5.84 14.29
C SER A 964 15.40 5.62 13.39
N PHE A 965 15.54 4.42 12.80
CA PHE A 965 16.63 4.04 11.89
C PHE A 965 18.04 3.98 12.51
N GLN A 966 18.15 3.90 13.83
CA GLN A 966 19.41 3.63 14.50
C GLN A 966 19.23 2.45 15.46
N CYS A 967 20.15 1.48 15.40
CA CYS A 967 20.19 0.40 16.38
C CYS A 967 20.70 0.96 17.71
N MET A 968 19.79 1.11 18.68
CA MET A 968 20.06 1.71 19.98
C MET A 968 19.78 0.73 21.11
N ASN A 969 20.39 0.97 22.27
CA ASN A 969 20.09 0.24 23.49
C ASN A 969 18.63 0.48 23.89
N PHE A 970 17.98 -0.56 24.40
CA PHE A 970 16.54 -0.56 24.68
C PHE A 970 16.24 -0.91 26.16
N ASP A 971 15.25 -0.25 26.76
CA ASP A 971 14.83 -0.49 28.16
C ASP A 971 13.63 -1.45 28.22
N VAL A 972 13.83 -2.60 28.86
CA VAL A 972 12.80 -3.65 29.06
C VAL A 972 11.60 -3.14 29.84
N LYS A 973 11.77 -2.18 30.75
CA LYS A 973 10.67 -1.59 31.52
C LYS A 973 9.78 -0.68 30.68
N SER A 974 10.25 -0.25 29.50
CA SER A 974 9.46 0.54 28.55
C SER A 974 8.60 -0.31 27.61
N LEU A 975 8.68 -1.64 27.70
CA LEU A 975 7.89 -2.54 26.89
C LEU A 975 6.41 -2.47 27.28
N THR A 976 5.57 -2.67 26.28
CA THR A 976 4.12 -2.82 26.45
C THR A 976 3.75 -4.29 26.67
N GLU A 977 2.51 -4.53 27.09
CA GLU A 977 1.90 -5.86 27.18
C GLU A 977 2.18 -6.78 26.00
N HIS A 978 2.16 -6.24 24.78
CA HIS A 978 2.27 -7.03 23.57
C HIS A 978 3.73 -7.38 23.25
N THR A 979 4.65 -6.51 23.65
CA THR A 979 6.07 -6.58 23.27
C THR A 979 6.96 -7.16 24.38
N CYS A 980 6.44 -7.28 25.60
CA CYS A 980 7.18 -7.66 26.80
C CYS A 980 7.94 -8.98 26.62
N LEU A 981 7.22 -10.09 26.48
CA LEU A 981 7.79 -11.44 26.41
C LEU A 981 8.70 -11.64 25.18
N LEU A 982 8.36 -11.03 24.04
CA LEU A 982 9.05 -11.23 22.77
C LEU A 982 10.42 -10.54 22.74
N TYR A 983 10.48 -9.27 23.16
CA TYR A 983 11.72 -8.48 23.10
C TYR A 983 12.59 -8.62 24.35
N SER A 984 12.09 -9.29 25.39
CA SER A 984 12.90 -9.67 26.57
C SER A 984 13.49 -11.08 26.47
N LEU A 985 13.55 -11.68 25.27
CA LEU A 985 14.02 -13.05 25.06
C LEU A 985 13.29 -14.11 25.91
N GLU A 986 12.00 -13.90 26.21
CA GLU A 986 11.17 -14.76 27.07
C GLU A 986 11.65 -14.84 28.54
N LEU A 987 12.51 -13.92 28.99
CA LEU A 987 13.00 -13.87 30.39
C LEU A 987 12.11 -13.00 31.30
N TYR A 988 11.26 -12.16 30.72
CA TYR A 988 10.33 -11.26 31.42
C TYR A 988 8.91 -11.49 30.90
N LYS A 989 7.93 -11.30 31.77
CA LYS A 989 6.50 -11.45 31.49
C LYS A 989 5.76 -10.15 31.74
N TRP A 990 4.67 -9.91 31.02
CA TRP A 990 3.81 -8.78 31.34
C TRP A 990 3.04 -9.05 32.64
N ASN A 991 3.16 -8.13 33.59
CA ASN A 991 2.35 -8.16 34.80
C ASN A 991 1.24 -7.11 34.69
N PRO A 992 -0.04 -7.53 34.50
CA PRO A 992 -1.14 -6.59 34.34
C PRO A 992 -1.44 -5.79 35.62
N ILE A 993 -1.00 -6.26 36.80
CA ILE A 993 -1.20 -5.57 38.08
C ILE A 993 -0.24 -4.38 38.20
N SER A 994 1.03 -4.56 37.81
CA SER A 994 2.03 -3.48 37.84
C SER A 994 2.11 -2.68 36.54
N SER A 995 1.40 -3.09 35.48
CA SER A 995 1.47 -2.50 34.13
C SER A 995 2.91 -2.36 33.62
N ALA A 996 3.75 -3.35 33.93
CA ALA A 996 5.17 -3.35 33.59
C ALA A 996 5.68 -4.78 33.36
N CYS A 997 6.78 -4.90 32.63
CA CYS A 997 7.51 -6.15 32.50
C CYS A 997 8.22 -6.53 33.80
N THR A 998 7.97 -7.75 34.26
CA THR A 998 8.58 -8.32 35.46
C THR A 998 9.33 -9.60 35.12
N GLU A 999 10.43 -9.86 35.81
CA GLU A 999 11.25 -11.06 35.62
C GLU A 999 10.46 -12.35 35.89
N CYS A 1000 10.87 -13.44 35.25
CA CYS A 1000 10.34 -14.77 35.51
C CYS A 1000 11.15 -15.46 36.61
N ASP A 1001 10.50 -15.86 37.71
CA ASP A 1001 11.17 -16.36 38.92
C ASP A 1001 11.79 -17.74 38.69
N THR A 1002 12.97 -17.98 39.27
CA THR A 1002 13.58 -19.32 39.37
C THR A 1002 12.89 -20.10 40.49
N GLY A 1003 12.08 -21.11 40.14
CA GLY A 1003 11.20 -21.78 41.10
C GLY A 1003 11.93 -22.50 42.24
N GLU A 1004 11.55 -22.19 43.49
CA GLU A 1004 11.71 -23.07 44.65
C GLU A 1004 10.47 -23.00 45.56
N THR A 1005 9.61 -24.03 45.50
CA THR A 1005 9.33 -25.00 46.58
C THR A 1005 7.99 -25.72 46.35
N ASN A 1006 8.07 -27.03 46.12
CA ASN A 1006 6.99 -27.99 46.25
C ASN A 1006 6.69 -28.26 47.73
N GLN A 1007 5.40 -28.38 48.09
CA GLN A 1007 4.92 -29.47 48.96
C GLN A 1007 3.41 -29.74 48.79
N ASP A 1008 3.16 -30.88 48.13
CA ASP A 1008 2.14 -31.91 48.35
C ASP A 1008 0.65 -31.76 47.97
N ALA A 1009 0.21 -32.83 47.29
CA ALA A 1009 -1.07 -33.10 46.68
C ALA A 1009 -2.04 -33.88 47.61
N ASN A 1010 -3.34 -33.61 47.42
CA ASN A 1010 -4.50 -34.52 47.45
C ASN A 1010 -5.71 -33.96 48.22
N ARG A 1011 -6.74 -33.52 47.46
CA ARG A 1011 -8.15 -33.98 47.53
C ARG A 1011 -9.05 -33.03 46.75
N SER A 1012 -9.79 -33.58 45.79
CA SER A 1012 -11.17 -33.13 45.46
C SER A 1012 -12.13 -34.17 46.05
N PRO A 1013 -13.32 -33.79 46.55
CA PRO A 1013 -14.45 -33.48 45.65
C PRO A 1013 -15.34 -32.27 46.05
N ILE A 1014 -16.13 -31.87 45.06
CA ILE A 1014 -17.11 -30.76 44.87
C ILE A 1014 -18.30 -30.78 45.89
N PRO A 1015 -19.30 -29.84 45.87
CA PRO A 1015 -19.42 -28.44 46.33
C PRO A 1015 -20.42 -28.24 47.51
N GLN A 1016 -20.39 -27.09 48.22
CA GLN A 1016 -21.57 -26.35 48.73
C GLN A 1016 -21.22 -25.04 49.48
N GLY A 1017 -21.86 -23.93 49.10
CA GLY A 1017 -22.46 -22.92 49.99
C GLY A 1017 -21.61 -21.92 50.79
N GLN A 1018 -21.77 -20.63 50.45
CA GLN A 1018 -21.62 -19.41 51.29
C GLN A 1018 -20.19 -19.06 51.78
N GLY A 1019 -19.72 -17.81 51.77
CA GLY A 1019 -20.43 -16.55 51.70
C GLY A 1019 -19.55 -15.37 51.27
N ILE A 1020 -20.26 -14.28 51.04
CA ILE A 1020 -19.83 -12.96 50.60
C ILE A 1020 -19.25 -12.23 51.81
N ALA A 1021 -17.98 -11.84 51.76
CA ALA A 1021 -17.42 -10.66 52.46
C ALA A 1021 -15.97 -10.42 52.01
N GLU A 1022 -15.59 -9.14 51.96
CA GLU A 1022 -14.22 -8.63 51.75
C GLU A 1022 -13.72 -8.37 50.32
N ILE A 1023 -14.57 -7.78 49.46
CA ILE A 1023 -14.09 -6.83 48.43
C ILE A 1023 -14.96 -5.57 48.50
N LEU A 1024 -14.75 -4.77 49.55
CA LEU A 1024 -15.41 -3.46 49.67
C LEU A 1024 -14.63 -2.49 50.56
N ILE A 1025 -13.29 -2.41 50.43
CA ILE A 1025 -12.48 -1.36 51.08
C ILE A 1025 -11.47 -0.66 50.15
N SER A 1026 -11.25 -1.13 48.91
CA SER A 1026 -10.29 -0.46 48.00
C SER A 1026 -10.90 0.55 47.01
N LYS A 1027 -12.23 0.56 46.80
CA LYS A 1027 -12.88 1.47 45.83
C LYS A 1027 -13.52 2.74 46.42
N ILE A 1028 -13.34 3.02 47.71
CA ILE A 1028 -13.91 4.23 48.35
C ILE A 1028 -12.86 5.33 48.60
N LEU A 1029 -11.56 5.05 48.48
CA LEU A 1029 -10.51 6.06 48.69
C LEU A 1029 -10.14 6.88 47.44
N SER A 1030 -10.60 6.51 46.25
CA SER A 1030 -10.33 7.25 45.00
C SER A 1030 -11.39 8.30 44.66
N ALA A 1031 -12.54 8.30 45.34
CA ALA A 1031 -13.65 9.23 45.06
C ALA A 1031 -13.77 10.38 46.09
N ILE A 1032 -13.07 10.33 47.22
CA ILE A 1032 -13.14 11.35 48.28
C ILE A 1032 -12.10 12.47 48.10
N VAL A 1033 -11.04 12.25 47.31
CA VAL A 1033 -10.01 13.27 47.05
C VAL A 1033 -10.45 14.32 46.01
N ILE A 1034 -11.45 14.02 45.18
CA ILE A 1034 -11.94 14.94 44.14
C ILE A 1034 -13.06 15.88 44.64
N ILE A 1035 -13.70 15.59 45.79
CA ILE A 1035 -14.77 16.44 46.35
C ILE A 1035 -14.23 17.46 47.38
N ILE A 1036 -13.03 17.29 47.93
CA ILE A 1036 -12.44 18.21 48.93
C ILE A 1036 -11.68 19.41 48.30
N GLN A 1037 -11.53 19.48 46.97
CA GLN A 1037 -10.98 20.66 46.29
C GLN A 1037 -12.03 21.61 45.68
N MET A 1038 -13.32 21.41 45.96
CA MET A 1038 -14.38 22.38 45.62
C MET A 1038 -15.08 22.99 46.84
N ILE A 1039 -14.59 22.73 48.06
CA ILE A 1039 -15.02 23.44 49.28
C ILE A 1039 -13.79 23.70 50.18
N VAL A 1040 -12.87 24.55 49.71
CA VAL A 1040 -12.04 25.51 50.48
C VAL A 1040 -11.66 26.65 49.54
#